data_AF-A0A851GNR4-F1
#
_entry.id   AF-A0A851GNR4-F1
#
_cell.length_a   1.000
_cell.length_b   1.000
_cell.length_c   1.000
_cell.angle_alpha   90.00
_cell.angle_beta   90.00
_cell.angle_gamma   90.00
#
_symmetry.space_group_name_H-M   'P 1'
#
loop_
_entity.id
_entity.type
_entity.pdbx_description
1 polymer ?
#
loop_
_entity_poly.entity_id
_entity_poly.type
_entity_poly.pdbx_seq_one_letter_code
_entity_poly.pdbx_strand_id
1 'polypeptide(L)'
;MMNKPKLSCVSVRRGAGFYFVAVLLGLVLPYFPSSLEGALDERDWPTYRHDNHRSGRSLSLLPAKLQLKWSYQVAHPPKEAWPGRAQSDWWRKRGTPERKRVTYDQAFEVVSGHGRVYFGSSADDQMRCLDLHSGTLLWRFFADAPIRLAPSLTEERLLFGADDGQVYCLNAISGKQLWKSGIEESGQRWLPGNGRLMSRFPVRTGVMVVGDTAYFGSGLFPKNMGMWYCSLDQKTGKILDQRQLKNSLQGYLEFRQGKMFAPTGRDPRGETLESKVDGGQAAVKGLPKGVSTPGPVVTTVSTSRHWVAGGDGWVALVDKETQQVVWKYTIDGVARSLAVARGCLLVSTDTGHVYSFAESGEATRHVEKSDRSPLPSTRYDVAKMLGSLPTDQGYAVVLDAGADDGELLEAIARQSRMQVHGLMADRAKMDGLRRRLADKGLYGSRITLRMSDPEALYTSRIFNLLVSADGELSSYDRSLLCPQSGVAWNAKLKKMIARAPALPGVGEWTHMYADAGNTACSEDTRVASTLGMQWFGRPGPQHIVDRHLRAAPPLVKNGLLLIPGNNYLFCLDAWNGTILWEKALPDFRRIGVLRDSGNMVLADDLVYCATASRCQALDVYSGELRLSLELPAPYRESGYHWGCSALSDGVLLGSAVKQGGVYRKMNYQAIYESNYGDKVKVATSDVVFAMDRKSGQLRWQYQPGGSVINPSISVADGRVYLIESGDPLSLKRKQSRMSYPELVGQAGVRLVCLDLQTGAKIWTQEHRPADGMHTPFTLAKDGRLVLVYSCNRLAEGAKKPTMHYEVYVFSGENGALVWKDRKNYHQRPNLDHGEQDRHPAMVGEQLVMEPYIYDLATGKVSGQFKRVGGGGCGTISASGNALYFRAKNLASYDLNKSKGDRITSVSRSGCWINMIPAGGLLLVPEGSSGCICNFAVQGSMAFAPLDE
;
A
#
# COMPACT_ATOMS: atom_id res chain seq x y z
N MET A 1 27.89 -15.52 59.94
CA MET A 1 27.75 -16.04 61.32
C MET A 1 27.26 -14.89 62.21
N MET A 2 26.12 -15.12 62.89
CA MET A 2 25.66 -14.59 64.20
C MET A 2 26.07 -13.15 64.60
N ASN A 3 25.19 -12.21 64.98
CA ASN A 3 24.14 -12.33 65.99
C ASN A 3 23.18 -11.12 65.98
N LYS A 4 21.94 -11.36 66.45
CA LYS A 4 20.86 -10.38 66.71
C LYS A 4 21.22 -9.39 67.84
N PRO A 5 20.60 -8.18 67.90
CA PRO A 5 20.66 -7.32 69.07
C PRO A 5 19.53 -7.60 70.08
N LYS A 6 19.87 -7.38 71.36
CA LYS A 6 19.04 -7.56 72.57
C LYS A 6 18.03 -6.42 72.75
N LEU A 7 16.85 -6.80 73.25
CA LEU A 7 15.89 -5.94 73.93
C LEU A 7 16.46 -5.42 75.26
N SER A 8 16.16 -4.15 75.59
CA SER A 8 16.06 -3.71 76.98
C SER A 8 14.87 -2.77 77.13
N CYS A 9 14.10 -3.02 78.17
CA CYS A 9 12.86 -2.35 78.55
C CYS A 9 13.14 -1.68 79.90
N VAL A 10 12.86 -0.37 80.05
CA VAL A 10 12.85 0.28 81.38
C VAL A 10 11.73 1.33 81.49
N SER A 11 10.89 1.05 82.49
CA SER A 11 10.09 1.90 83.38
C SER A 11 8.96 2.78 82.86
N VAL A 12 7.77 2.32 83.26
CA VAL A 12 6.54 3.06 83.55
C VAL A 12 6.75 4.04 84.73
N ARG A 13 6.20 5.26 84.62
CA ARG A 13 5.62 5.97 85.76
C ARG A 13 4.24 6.51 85.40
N ARG A 14 3.26 6.08 86.20
CA ARG A 14 1.88 6.61 86.26
C ARG A 14 1.88 7.91 87.06
N GLY A 15 1.11 8.89 86.61
CA GLY A 15 0.68 10.05 87.38
C GLY A 15 -0.72 10.44 86.91
N ALA A 16 -1.71 10.23 87.78
CA ALA A 16 -3.12 10.51 87.52
C ALA A 16 -3.45 11.97 87.85
N GLY A 17 -4.37 12.56 87.09
CA GLY A 17 -4.98 13.86 87.36
C GLY A 17 -6.11 14.13 86.39
N PHE A 18 -7.34 13.75 86.77
CA PHE A 18 -8.57 14.11 86.07
C PHE A 18 -8.99 15.54 86.44
N TYR A 19 -9.12 16.41 85.45
CA TYR A 19 -10.01 17.57 85.49
C TYR A 19 -10.89 17.56 84.25
N PHE A 20 -12.21 17.51 84.48
CA PHE A 20 -13.25 17.61 83.47
C PHE A 20 -13.30 19.05 82.94
N VAL A 21 -12.99 19.23 81.65
CA VAL A 21 -13.41 20.40 80.87
C VAL A 21 -14.06 19.89 79.61
N ALA A 22 -15.36 20.13 79.47
CA ALA A 22 -16.11 19.80 78.28
C ALA A 22 -15.73 20.76 77.15
N VAL A 23 -15.03 20.25 76.14
CA VAL A 23 -14.83 20.91 74.84
C VAL A 23 -15.30 19.94 73.76
N LEU A 24 -16.38 20.33 73.07
CA LEU A 24 -16.83 19.72 71.82
C LEU A 24 -15.75 19.93 70.75
N LEU A 25 -15.01 18.88 70.41
CA LEU A 25 -14.10 18.85 69.27
C LEU A 25 -14.58 17.78 68.28
N GLY A 26 -15.09 18.25 67.15
CA GLY A 26 -15.33 17.41 65.98
C GLY A 26 -13.99 16.86 65.48
N LEU A 27 -13.87 15.53 65.46
CA LEU A 27 -12.76 14.82 64.84
C LEU A 27 -12.86 14.93 63.32
N VAL A 28 -12.12 15.86 62.74
CA VAL A 28 -11.63 15.74 61.36
C VAL A 28 -10.52 14.70 61.38
N LEU A 29 -10.86 13.45 61.04
CA LEU A 29 -9.87 12.45 60.69
C LEU A 29 -9.27 12.84 59.32
N PRO A 30 -7.94 12.99 59.19
CA PRO A 30 -7.33 13.10 57.88
C PRO A 30 -7.55 11.76 57.16
N TYR A 31 -8.30 11.83 56.05
CA TYR A 31 -8.45 10.74 55.11
C TYR A 31 -7.07 10.48 54.48
N PHE A 32 -6.27 9.62 55.09
CA PHE A 32 -5.15 9.00 54.39
C PHE A 32 -5.76 8.03 53.37
N PRO A 33 -5.58 8.24 52.05
CA PRO A 33 -5.93 7.21 51.10
C PRO A 33 -5.06 6.00 51.42
N SER A 34 -5.70 4.93 51.90
CA SER A 34 -5.07 3.62 51.97
C SER A 34 -4.46 3.31 50.61
N SER A 35 -3.15 3.05 50.63
CA SER A 35 -2.34 2.58 49.52
C SER A 35 -3.06 1.48 48.72
N LEU A 36 -3.58 1.83 47.55
CA LEU A 36 -3.96 0.88 46.51
C LEU A 36 -2.71 0.55 45.69
N GLU A 37 -1.79 -0.20 46.31
CA GLU A 37 -0.81 -1.01 45.60
C GLU A 37 -1.34 -2.46 45.65
N GLY A 38 -1.62 -3.08 44.50
CA GLY A 38 -1.88 -4.53 44.45
C GLY A 38 -2.96 -4.98 43.48
N ALA A 39 -2.51 -5.67 42.43
CA ALA A 39 -3.26 -6.51 41.48
C ALA A 39 -4.42 -5.87 40.68
N LEU A 40 -4.67 -6.39 39.48
CA LEU A 40 -5.83 -6.02 38.68
C LEU A 40 -7.11 -6.62 39.29
N ASP A 41 -8.18 -5.85 39.28
CA ASP A 41 -9.50 -6.28 39.74
C ASP A 41 -10.23 -7.05 38.63
N GLU A 42 -11.02 -8.06 38.98
CA GLU A 42 -11.85 -8.79 38.01
C GLU A 42 -12.89 -7.92 37.28
N ARG A 43 -13.13 -6.71 37.79
CA ARG A 43 -13.99 -5.68 37.19
C ARG A 43 -13.23 -4.75 36.25
N ASP A 44 -11.93 -4.92 36.07
CA ASP A 44 -11.13 -4.17 35.10
C ASP A 44 -11.24 -4.75 33.68
N TRP A 45 -10.71 -4.05 32.69
CA TRP A 45 -10.68 -4.47 31.29
C TRP A 45 -9.25 -4.37 30.76
N PRO A 46 -8.36 -5.31 31.14
CA PRO A 46 -6.92 -5.12 31.07
C PRO A 46 -6.29 -5.25 29.67
N THR A 47 -6.98 -5.83 28.69
CA THR A 47 -6.44 -5.99 27.33
C THR A 47 -7.58 -5.99 26.31
N TYR A 48 -7.25 -6.02 25.02
CA TYR A 48 -8.22 -6.08 23.93
C TYR A 48 -9.21 -7.22 24.15
N ARG A 49 -10.51 -6.89 24.09
CA ARG A 49 -11.62 -7.81 24.38
C ARG A 49 -11.48 -8.54 25.73
N HIS A 50 -11.11 -7.78 26.76
CA HIS A 50 -11.04 -8.16 28.17
C HIS A 50 -9.86 -9.05 28.57
N ASP A 51 -9.64 -10.17 27.88
CA ASP A 51 -8.65 -11.19 28.28
C ASP A 51 -7.88 -11.78 27.08
N ASN A 52 -6.90 -12.65 27.33
CA ASN A 52 -6.08 -13.28 26.29
C ASN A 52 -6.85 -14.27 25.39
N HIS A 53 -8.08 -14.66 25.77
CA HIS A 53 -9.00 -15.42 24.91
C HIS A 53 -9.89 -14.51 24.06
N ARG A 54 -9.75 -13.20 24.23
CA ARG A 54 -10.55 -12.16 23.56
C ARG A 54 -12.03 -12.37 23.81
N SER A 55 -12.38 -12.81 25.03
CA SER A 55 -13.73 -13.26 25.36
C SER A 55 -14.78 -12.17 25.10
N GLY A 56 -14.43 -10.90 25.35
CA GLY A 56 -15.36 -9.78 25.37
C GLY A 56 -16.42 -9.92 26.46
N ARG A 57 -16.07 -10.55 27.58
CA ARG A 57 -16.96 -10.79 28.72
C ARG A 57 -16.42 -10.09 29.96
N SER A 58 -17.23 -9.28 30.62
CA SER A 58 -16.90 -8.68 31.92
C SER A 58 -17.83 -9.21 33.01
N LEU A 59 -17.31 -9.37 34.22
CA LEU A 59 -18.10 -9.66 35.41
C LEU A 59 -18.73 -8.40 36.01
N SER A 60 -18.30 -7.21 35.55
CA SER A 60 -18.88 -5.94 36.00
C SER A 60 -20.37 -5.86 35.65
N LEU A 61 -21.16 -5.41 36.61
CA LEU A 61 -22.57 -5.11 36.42
C LEU A 61 -22.72 -3.74 35.73
N LEU A 62 -23.69 -3.64 34.84
CA LEU A 62 -24.19 -2.37 34.30
C LEU A 62 -25.66 -2.21 34.72
N PRO A 63 -26.06 -1.03 35.22
CA PRO A 63 -27.47 -0.75 35.47
C PRO A 63 -28.27 -0.76 34.16
N ALA A 64 -29.57 -1.01 34.26
CA ALA A 64 -30.46 -1.06 33.08
C ALA A 64 -30.66 0.32 32.41
N LYS A 65 -30.33 1.41 33.11
CA LYS A 65 -30.34 2.78 32.57
C LYS A 65 -28.97 3.40 32.80
N LEU A 66 -28.35 3.86 31.71
CA LEU A 66 -27.08 4.56 31.75
C LEU A 66 -27.25 6.03 31.33
N GLN A 67 -26.39 6.90 31.85
CA GLN A 67 -26.25 8.30 31.46
C GLN A 67 -24.83 8.53 30.93
N LEU A 68 -24.69 9.43 29.95
CA LEU A 68 -23.38 9.89 29.50
C LEU A 68 -22.67 10.60 30.66
N LYS A 69 -21.47 10.14 31.02
CA LYS A 69 -20.64 10.77 32.07
C LYS A 69 -19.62 11.71 31.46
N TRP A 70 -18.96 11.27 30.41
CA TRP A 70 -18.05 12.11 29.67
C TRP A 70 -17.86 11.62 28.24
N SER A 71 -17.42 12.54 27.39
CA SER A 71 -16.92 12.24 26.05
C SER A 71 -15.56 12.91 25.86
N TYR A 72 -14.65 12.21 25.19
CA TYR A 72 -13.34 12.69 24.82
C TYR A 72 -13.16 12.56 23.30
N GLN A 73 -12.91 13.67 22.62
CA GLN A 73 -12.65 13.70 21.18
C GLN A 73 -11.19 14.06 20.94
N VAL A 74 -10.43 13.15 20.32
CA VAL A 74 -9.05 13.46 19.90
C VAL A 74 -9.03 14.35 18.67
N ALA A 75 -7.90 15.02 18.43
CA ALA A 75 -7.74 15.93 17.29
C ALA A 75 -7.75 15.22 15.93
N HIS A 76 -7.26 13.97 15.87
CA HIS A 76 -7.16 13.18 14.64
C HIS A 76 -7.87 11.84 14.77
N PRO A 77 -8.82 11.50 13.88
CA PRO A 77 -9.49 10.20 13.91
C PRO A 77 -8.50 9.06 13.62
N PRO A 78 -8.82 7.82 14.03
CA PRO A 78 -8.04 6.62 13.72
C PRO A 78 -7.66 6.55 12.24
N LYS A 79 -6.39 6.21 11.97
CA LYS A 79 -5.86 6.05 10.61
C LYS A 79 -5.43 4.62 10.35
N GLU A 80 -6.26 3.92 9.60
CA GLU A 80 -6.02 2.53 9.23
C GLU A 80 -4.71 2.36 8.45
N ALA A 81 -4.00 1.27 8.73
CA ALA A 81 -2.79 0.91 8.01
C ALA A 81 -3.11 0.64 6.53
N TRP A 82 -4.15 -0.15 6.29
CA TRP A 82 -4.44 -0.67 4.96
C TRP A 82 -5.57 0.11 4.27
N PRO A 83 -5.45 0.38 2.96
CA PRO A 83 -6.47 1.11 2.22
C PRO A 83 -7.78 0.32 2.11
N GLY A 84 -8.82 0.98 1.57
CA GLY A 84 -10.14 0.39 1.37
C GLY A 84 -10.13 -0.88 0.50
N ARG A 85 -11.16 -1.71 0.72
CA ARG A 85 -11.34 -3.03 0.07
C ARG A 85 -11.67 -2.93 -1.43
N ALA A 86 -11.41 -4.00 -2.17
CA ALA A 86 -11.88 -4.12 -3.56
C ALA A 86 -13.41 -4.02 -3.63
N GLN A 87 -13.91 -3.30 -4.64
CA GLN A 87 -15.35 -3.04 -4.79
C GLN A 87 -16.13 -4.24 -5.38
N SER A 88 -15.41 -5.22 -5.94
CA SER A 88 -16.02 -6.38 -6.58
C SER A 88 -14.99 -7.49 -6.79
N ASP A 89 -15.40 -8.75 -6.61
CA ASP A 89 -14.77 -9.92 -7.23
C ASP A 89 -15.71 -10.42 -8.32
N TRP A 90 -15.40 -10.14 -9.59
CA TRP A 90 -16.26 -10.54 -10.70
C TRP A 90 -16.17 -12.02 -11.03
N TRP A 91 -15.11 -12.70 -10.57
CA TRP A 91 -14.87 -14.10 -10.86
C TRP A 91 -15.66 -15.03 -9.93
N ARG A 92 -15.64 -14.79 -8.60
CA ARG A 92 -16.29 -15.69 -7.61
C ARG A 92 -17.54 -15.11 -6.97
N LYS A 93 -17.58 -13.80 -6.69
CA LYS A 93 -18.67 -13.16 -5.94
C LYS A 93 -19.18 -11.91 -6.66
N ARG A 94 -19.69 -12.16 -7.86
CA ARG A 94 -20.11 -11.22 -8.91
C ARG A 94 -20.75 -9.94 -8.32
N GLY A 95 -20.04 -8.83 -8.43
CA GLY A 95 -20.56 -7.48 -8.10
C GLY A 95 -20.65 -7.15 -6.61
N THR A 96 -20.12 -7.98 -5.71
CA THR A 96 -20.12 -7.70 -4.27
C THR A 96 -18.75 -7.24 -3.77
N PRO A 97 -18.68 -6.17 -2.96
CA PRO A 97 -17.42 -5.74 -2.35
C PRO A 97 -16.79 -6.85 -1.51
N GLU A 98 -15.46 -6.91 -1.51
CA GLU A 98 -14.74 -7.83 -0.64
C GLU A 98 -15.05 -7.56 0.83
N ARG A 99 -15.06 -8.60 1.66
CA ARG A 99 -15.12 -8.41 3.11
C ARG A 99 -13.82 -7.77 3.58
N LYS A 100 -13.93 -6.78 4.46
CA LYS A 100 -12.78 -6.20 5.16
C LYS A 100 -12.26 -7.25 6.16
N ARG A 101 -11.01 -7.68 5.99
CA ARG A 101 -10.41 -8.75 6.83
C ARG A 101 -9.35 -8.24 7.80
N VAL A 102 -8.80 -7.05 7.56
CA VAL A 102 -7.88 -6.38 8.48
C VAL A 102 -8.64 -5.22 9.13
N THR A 103 -8.92 -5.34 10.43
CA THR A 103 -9.86 -4.47 11.15
C THR A 103 -9.35 -4.05 12.54
N TYR A 104 -8.07 -4.25 12.85
CA TYR A 104 -7.54 -4.07 14.21
C TYR A 104 -7.28 -2.60 14.60
N ASP A 105 -7.30 -1.65 13.66
CA ASP A 105 -6.97 -0.23 13.87
C ASP A 105 -8.05 0.74 13.35
N GLN A 106 -9.32 0.31 13.38
CA GLN A 106 -10.48 1.12 12.97
C GLN A 106 -10.98 2.07 14.05
N ALA A 107 -10.53 1.90 15.29
CA ALA A 107 -10.78 2.79 16.42
C ALA A 107 -9.60 2.73 17.38
N PHE A 108 -9.59 3.63 18.36
CA PHE A 108 -8.65 3.53 19.47
C PHE A 108 -9.18 2.51 20.47
N GLU A 109 -8.51 1.37 20.55
CA GLU A 109 -8.98 0.26 21.36
C GLU A 109 -8.73 0.56 22.83
N VAL A 110 -9.83 0.65 23.60
CA VAL A 110 -9.79 1.11 25.00
C VAL A 110 -9.55 -0.05 25.96
N VAL A 111 -8.68 0.21 26.93
CA VAL A 111 -8.36 -0.66 28.07
C VAL A 111 -8.58 0.13 29.35
N SER A 112 -9.02 -0.53 30.41
CA SER A 112 -9.33 0.15 31.66
C SER A 112 -8.84 -0.64 32.86
N GLY A 113 -8.30 0.05 33.85
CA GLY A 113 -7.89 -0.52 35.12
C GLY A 113 -7.32 0.54 36.04
N HIS A 114 -7.27 0.28 37.35
CA HIS A 114 -6.85 1.27 38.35
C HIS A 114 -7.63 2.59 38.29
N GLY A 115 -8.93 2.54 37.95
CA GLY A 115 -9.76 3.75 37.79
C GLY A 115 -9.34 4.65 36.61
N ARG A 116 -8.68 4.11 35.59
CA ARG A 116 -8.15 4.83 34.43
C ARG A 116 -8.53 4.17 33.12
N VAL A 117 -8.54 4.94 32.04
CA VAL A 117 -8.77 4.49 30.67
C VAL A 117 -7.54 4.78 29.82
N TYR A 118 -7.04 3.76 29.11
CA TYR A 118 -5.86 3.84 28.27
C TYR A 118 -6.21 3.53 26.82
N PHE A 119 -5.63 4.30 25.89
CA PHE A 119 -5.71 4.01 24.46
C PHE A 119 -4.54 4.63 23.69
N GLY A 120 -4.07 3.88 22.68
CA GLY A 120 -3.03 4.30 21.76
C GLY A 120 -3.62 4.82 20.45
N SER A 121 -2.92 5.73 19.80
CA SER A 121 -3.38 6.37 18.57
C SER A 121 -2.55 5.98 17.34
N SER A 122 -3.27 5.53 16.30
CA SER A 122 -2.72 5.23 14.98
C SER A 122 -2.50 6.48 14.11
N ALA A 123 -2.97 7.65 14.56
CA ALA A 123 -2.94 8.88 13.79
C ALA A 123 -1.92 9.91 14.30
N ASP A 124 -1.62 9.91 15.61
CA ASP A 124 -0.79 10.93 16.25
C ASP A 124 0.24 10.39 17.27
N ASP A 125 0.50 9.08 17.26
CA ASP A 125 1.58 8.39 18.01
C ASP A 125 1.51 8.48 19.53
N GLN A 126 0.37 8.92 20.06
CA GLN A 126 0.21 9.13 21.49
C GLN A 126 -0.48 7.96 22.17
N MET A 127 0.08 7.53 23.31
CA MET A 127 -0.63 6.75 24.32
C MET A 127 -1.20 7.72 25.35
N ARG A 128 -2.51 7.63 25.59
CA ARG A 128 -3.22 8.52 26.53
C ARG A 128 -3.74 7.74 27.71
N CYS A 129 -3.80 8.41 28.86
CA CYS A 129 -4.49 7.94 30.05
C CYS A 129 -5.50 8.99 30.50
N LEU A 130 -6.77 8.60 30.57
CA LEU A 130 -7.84 9.41 31.13
C LEU A 130 -8.24 8.88 32.51
N ASP A 131 -8.75 9.76 33.35
CA ASP A 131 -9.49 9.35 34.55
C ASP A 131 -10.81 8.71 34.15
N LEU A 132 -11.14 7.54 34.74
CA LEU A 132 -12.34 6.77 34.37
C LEU A 132 -13.64 7.51 34.66
N HIS A 133 -13.66 8.37 35.69
CA HIS A 133 -14.90 8.99 36.18
C HIS A 133 -15.17 10.35 35.52
N SER A 134 -14.13 11.14 35.27
CA SER A 134 -14.22 12.50 34.72
C SER A 134 -13.85 12.60 33.25
N GLY A 135 -13.13 11.63 32.68
CA GLY A 135 -12.59 11.71 31.33
C GLY A 135 -11.42 12.68 31.17
N THR A 136 -10.92 13.24 32.27
CA THR A 136 -9.81 14.20 32.25
C THR A 136 -8.52 13.49 31.84
N LEU A 137 -7.75 14.11 30.94
CA LEU A 137 -6.41 13.63 30.57
C LEU A 137 -5.46 13.71 31.77
N LEU A 138 -4.99 12.56 32.25
CA LEU A 138 -4.04 12.46 33.36
C LEU A 138 -2.59 12.54 32.89
N TRP A 139 -2.26 11.78 31.85
CA TRP A 139 -0.95 11.81 31.22
C TRP A 139 -1.03 11.37 29.76
N ARG A 140 0.00 11.73 28.99
CA ARG A 140 0.24 11.24 27.63
C ARG A 140 1.70 10.90 27.42
N PHE A 141 1.95 9.87 26.62
CA PHE A 141 3.26 9.40 26.19
C PHE A 141 3.35 9.44 24.66
N PHE A 142 4.53 9.75 24.12
CA PHE A 142 4.77 9.83 22.67
C PHE A 142 5.67 8.68 22.22
N ALA A 143 5.12 7.77 21.41
CA ALA A 143 5.92 6.85 20.61
C ALA A 143 6.53 7.59 19.40
N ASP A 144 7.41 6.91 18.68
CA ASP A 144 8.07 7.48 17.51
C ASP A 144 7.32 7.16 16.19
N ALA A 145 6.30 6.30 16.23
CA ALA A 145 5.42 5.97 15.10
C ALA A 145 4.03 5.45 15.58
N PRO A 146 3.08 5.12 14.66
CA PRO A 146 1.71 4.79 15.03
C PRO A 146 1.56 3.68 16.06
N ILE A 147 0.67 3.87 17.03
CA ILE A 147 0.22 2.84 17.97
C ILE A 147 -1.10 2.28 17.47
N ARG A 148 -1.10 1.07 16.93
CA ARG A 148 -2.25 0.53 16.17
C ARG A 148 -3.19 -0.36 16.96
N LEU A 149 -2.69 -0.99 18.02
CA LEU A 149 -3.42 -1.99 18.77
C LEU A 149 -3.54 -1.58 20.24
N ALA A 150 -4.52 -2.15 20.92
CA ALA A 150 -4.76 -1.91 22.34
C ALA A 150 -3.50 -2.24 23.17
N PRO A 151 -3.22 -1.47 24.24
CA PRO A 151 -2.22 -1.86 25.21
C PRO A 151 -2.67 -3.10 26.01
N SER A 152 -1.75 -3.71 26.72
CA SER A 152 -2.02 -4.73 27.74
C SER A 152 -1.58 -4.22 29.11
N LEU A 153 -2.52 -4.23 30.04
CA LEU A 153 -2.34 -3.83 31.43
C LEU A 153 -2.08 -5.08 32.27
N THR A 154 -1.06 -5.00 33.12
CA THR A 154 -0.62 -6.09 34.01
C THR A 154 0.03 -5.47 35.25
N GLU A 155 -0.47 -5.79 36.44
CA GLU A 155 -0.07 -5.09 37.68
C GLU A 155 -0.14 -3.56 37.46
N GLU A 156 0.97 -2.83 37.63
CA GLU A 156 1.09 -1.39 37.37
C GLU A 156 1.82 -1.07 36.04
N ARG A 157 1.84 -2.02 35.09
CA ARG A 157 2.53 -1.88 33.80
C ARG A 157 1.55 -1.85 32.65
N LEU A 158 1.80 -0.95 31.72
CA LEU A 158 1.08 -0.83 30.46
C LEU A 158 2.04 -1.13 29.30
N LEU A 159 1.82 -2.24 28.61
CA LEU A 159 2.67 -2.69 27.50
C LEU A 159 1.96 -2.49 26.15
N PHE A 160 2.67 -1.99 25.16
CA PHE A 160 2.13 -1.84 23.79
C PHE A 160 3.24 -1.84 22.75
N GLY A 161 2.87 -2.20 21.51
CA GLY A 161 3.75 -2.14 20.35
C GLY A 161 3.42 -0.94 19.46
N ALA A 162 4.43 -0.42 18.76
CA ALA A 162 4.27 0.62 17.77
C ALA A 162 4.96 0.29 16.44
N ASP A 163 4.58 1.03 15.40
CA ASP A 163 5.15 0.91 14.05
C ASP A 163 6.64 1.32 13.99
N ASP A 164 7.21 1.88 15.07
CA ASP A 164 8.65 2.17 15.22
C ASP A 164 9.46 0.91 15.55
N GLY A 165 8.80 -0.24 15.64
CA GLY A 165 9.40 -1.54 15.87
C GLY A 165 9.74 -1.81 17.33
N GLN A 166 9.24 -0.98 18.24
CA GLN A 166 9.46 -1.11 19.68
C GLN A 166 8.20 -1.59 20.40
N VAL A 167 8.42 -2.39 21.44
CA VAL A 167 7.49 -2.60 22.54
C VAL A 167 7.88 -1.68 23.68
N TYR A 168 6.92 -0.89 24.15
CA TYR A 168 7.06 0.00 25.28
C TYR A 168 6.41 -0.61 26.52
N CYS A 169 7.01 -0.37 27.68
CA CYS A 169 6.40 -0.61 28.97
C CYS A 169 6.41 0.67 29.79
N LEU A 170 5.22 1.15 30.14
CA LEU A 170 5.03 2.33 30.97
C LEU A 170 4.52 1.92 32.34
N ASN A 171 4.84 2.71 33.37
CA ASN A 171 4.08 2.68 34.60
C ASN A 171 2.66 3.21 34.32
N ALA A 172 1.64 2.40 34.59
CA ALA A 172 0.25 2.69 34.23
C ALA A 172 -0.29 3.95 34.94
N ILE A 173 0.20 4.25 36.14
CA ILE A 173 -0.29 5.38 36.95
C ILE A 173 0.31 6.70 36.49
N SER A 174 1.64 6.74 36.27
CA SER A 174 2.39 7.96 35.98
C SER A 174 2.67 8.20 34.49
N GLY A 175 2.53 7.17 33.64
CA GLY A 175 2.91 7.22 32.22
C GLY A 175 4.43 7.21 31.97
N LYS A 176 5.26 7.08 33.02
CA LYS A 176 6.72 7.03 32.88
C LYS A 176 7.15 5.73 32.19
N GLN A 177 8.01 5.85 31.18
CA GLN A 177 8.62 4.68 30.54
C GLN A 177 9.52 3.94 31.54
N LEU A 178 9.24 2.65 31.74
CA LEU A 178 10.05 1.75 32.54
C LEU A 178 11.14 1.13 31.67
N TRP A 179 10.78 0.64 30.49
CA TRP A 179 11.70 0.12 29.49
C TRP A 179 11.08 0.20 28.09
N LYS A 180 11.92 0.06 27.07
CA LYS A 180 11.52 -0.18 25.68
C LYS A 180 12.43 -1.26 25.09
N SER A 181 11.90 -2.12 24.23
CA SER A 181 12.63 -3.26 23.65
C SER A 181 12.14 -3.56 22.24
N GLY A 182 13.04 -4.06 21.39
CA GLY A 182 12.77 -4.46 20.00
C GLY A 182 13.57 -5.71 19.65
N ILE A 183 13.52 -6.16 18.39
CA ILE A 183 14.30 -7.34 17.95
C ILE A 183 15.81 -7.06 17.99
N GLU A 184 16.63 -8.12 18.14
CA GLU A 184 18.09 -7.96 18.26
C GLU A 184 18.74 -7.47 16.95
N GLU A 185 18.26 -7.89 15.76
CA GLU A 185 18.81 -7.42 14.47
C GLU A 185 18.29 -6.05 14.02
N SER A 186 17.84 -5.22 14.95
CA SER A 186 17.26 -3.92 14.63
C SER A 186 18.32 -2.85 14.39
N GLY A 187 19.12 -3.02 13.32
CA GLY A 187 19.62 -1.85 12.60
C GLY A 187 18.40 -1.06 12.14
N GLN A 188 17.99 -0.05 12.92
CA GLN A 188 16.70 0.62 12.81
C GLN A 188 16.64 1.40 11.50
N ARG A 189 16.16 0.75 10.44
CA ARG A 189 15.98 1.39 9.14
C ARG A 189 14.56 1.93 9.00
N TRP A 190 14.45 3.25 8.86
CA TRP A 190 13.18 3.97 8.73
C TRP A 190 12.80 4.14 7.27
N LEU A 191 11.60 3.68 6.91
CA LEU A 191 11.11 3.73 5.54
C LEU A 191 9.66 4.25 5.47
N PRO A 192 9.23 4.80 4.31
CA PRO A 192 7.84 5.13 4.06
C PRO A 192 6.94 3.88 4.06
N GLY A 193 6.05 3.79 5.03
CA GLY A 193 5.02 2.76 5.16
C GLY A 193 3.67 3.42 5.42
N ASN A 194 2.65 3.11 4.60
CA ASN A 194 1.29 3.62 4.76
C ASN A 194 1.21 5.17 4.91
N GLY A 195 2.07 5.90 4.19
CA GLY A 195 2.12 7.36 4.17
C GLY A 195 2.82 7.99 5.38
N ARG A 196 3.64 7.23 6.11
CA ARG A 196 4.40 7.65 7.28
C ARG A 196 5.78 7.01 7.32
N LEU A 197 6.78 7.63 7.94
CA LEU A 197 8.03 6.90 8.24
C LEU A 197 7.80 5.99 9.44
N MET A 198 8.30 4.76 9.33
CA MET A 198 8.20 3.73 10.36
C MET A 198 9.38 2.78 10.25
N SER A 199 9.55 1.91 11.24
CA SER A 199 10.57 0.87 11.18
C SER A 199 10.27 -0.13 10.08
N ARG A 200 11.33 -0.69 9.47
CA ARG A 200 11.23 -1.88 8.61
C ARG A 200 10.61 -3.07 9.36
N PHE A 201 10.73 -3.10 10.69
CA PHE A 201 10.21 -4.14 11.55
C PHE A 201 9.12 -3.58 12.49
N PRO A 202 7.96 -3.14 11.96
CA PRO A 202 6.93 -2.57 12.82
C PRO A 202 6.30 -3.65 13.71
N VAL A 203 5.90 -3.30 14.94
CA VAL A 203 5.13 -4.20 15.80
C VAL A 203 3.64 -4.05 15.46
N ARG A 204 3.15 -4.89 14.55
CA ARG A 204 1.72 -4.91 14.12
C ARG A 204 0.93 -6.08 14.69
N THR A 205 1.45 -6.72 15.74
CA THR A 205 0.64 -7.58 16.61
C THR A 205 0.28 -6.84 17.88
N GLY A 206 -0.76 -7.30 18.57
CA GLY A 206 -0.95 -6.93 19.97
C GLY A 206 0.20 -7.50 20.82
N VAL A 207 0.53 -6.83 21.93
CA VAL A 207 1.46 -7.37 22.94
C VAL A 207 0.62 -8.17 23.93
N MET A 208 0.82 -9.48 23.99
CA MET A 208 0.06 -10.35 24.89
C MET A 208 0.92 -10.75 26.09
N VAL A 209 0.38 -10.61 27.30
CA VAL A 209 1.10 -10.92 28.53
C VAL A 209 0.54 -12.19 29.16
N VAL A 210 1.40 -13.15 29.47
CA VAL A 210 1.06 -14.42 30.15
C VAL A 210 2.08 -14.68 31.24
N GLY A 211 1.64 -14.66 32.50
CA GLY A 211 2.55 -14.72 33.64
C GLY A 211 3.55 -13.56 33.57
N ASP A 212 4.84 -13.89 33.62
CA ASP A 212 5.94 -12.92 33.53
C ASP A 212 6.43 -12.66 32.09
N THR A 213 5.77 -13.22 31.08
CA THR A 213 6.23 -13.14 29.68
C THR A 213 5.29 -12.29 28.81
N ALA A 214 5.86 -11.37 28.03
CA ALA A 214 5.17 -10.60 27.00
C ALA A 214 5.54 -11.12 25.59
N TYR A 215 4.55 -11.34 24.74
CA TYR A 215 4.69 -11.92 23.39
C TYR A 215 4.25 -10.93 22.32
N PHE A 216 4.99 -10.86 21.22
CA PHE A 216 4.65 -10.03 20.07
C PHE A 216 5.29 -10.54 18.77
N GLY A 217 4.84 -10.00 17.65
CA GLY A 217 5.45 -10.15 16.34
C GLY A 217 5.92 -8.81 15.79
N SER A 218 7.08 -8.82 15.13
CA SER A 218 7.72 -7.63 14.56
C SER A 218 8.14 -7.86 13.11
N GLY A 219 7.76 -6.94 12.21
CA GLY A 219 7.93 -7.12 10.76
C GLY A 219 6.63 -7.44 10.02
N LEU A 220 6.71 -7.36 8.70
CA LEU A 220 5.57 -7.63 7.80
C LEU A 220 5.91 -8.49 6.60
N PHE A 221 7.21 -8.60 6.26
CA PHE A 221 7.68 -9.19 5.01
C PHE A 221 8.65 -10.33 5.35
N PRO A 222 8.17 -11.57 5.48
CA PRO A 222 8.95 -12.71 5.96
C PRO A 222 10.24 -13.01 5.18
N LYS A 223 10.19 -12.93 3.84
CA LYS A 223 11.29 -13.37 2.99
C LYS A 223 12.29 -12.25 2.72
N ASN A 224 13.56 -12.45 3.10
CA ASN A 224 14.69 -11.52 2.91
C ASN A 224 14.47 -10.10 3.49
N MET A 225 13.38 -9.90 4.24
CA MET A 225 12.94 -8.61 4.78
C MET A 225 12.55 -8.71 6.26
N GLY A 226 12.46 -9.92 6.82
CA GLY A 226 12.30 -10.29 8.22
C GLY A 226 10.89 -10.09 8.81
N MET A 227 10.30 -11.21 9.27
CA MET A 227 9.18 -11.24 10.21
C MET A 227 9.63 -12.06 11.41
N TRP A 228 9.43 -11.52 12.61
CA TRP A 228 9.93 -12.06 13.86
C TRP A 228 8.79 -12.37 14.81
N TYR A 229 8.90 -13.48 15.50
CA TYR A 229 8.24 -13.73 16.77
C TYR A 229 9.22 -13.44 17.90
N CYS A 230 8.74 -12.80 18.96
CA CYS A 230 9.54 -12.46 20.11
C CYS A 230 8.76 -12.69 21.41
N SER A 231 9.48 -13.09 22.46
CA SER A 231 9.02 -13.07 23.84
C SER A 231 10.00 -12.30 24.72
N LEU A 232 9.46 -11.54 25.68
CA LEU A 232 10.21 -10.69 26.61
C LEU A 232 9.80 -11.00 28.04
N ASP A 233 10.72 -10.80 28.97
CA ASP A 233 10.37 -10.65 30.38
C ASP A 233 9.60 -9.31 30.55
N GLN A 234 8.37 -9.36 31.07
CA GLN A 234 7.50 -8.19 31.14
C GLN A 234 8.02 -7.10 32.09
N LYS A 235 8.87 -7.46 33.05
CA LYS A 235 9.35 -6.56 34.11
C LYS A 235 10.59 -5.79 33.65
N THR A 236 11.46 -6.45 32.91
CA THR A 236 12.78 -5.96 32.50
C THR A 236 12.86 -5.58 31.03
N GLY A 237 11.98 -6.11 30.18
CA GLY A 237 12.04 -5.95 28.72
C GLY A 237 13.12 -6.79 28.04
N LYS A 238 13.81 -7.67 28.79
CA LYS A 238 14.84 -8.55 28.25
C LYS A 238 14.21 -9.59 27.31
N ILE A 239 14.81 -9.78 26.15
CA ILE A 239 14.41 -10.82 25.19
C ILE A 239 14.67 -12.21 25.81
N LEU A 240 13.65 -13.05 25.80
CA LEU A 240 13.68 -14.43 26.28
C LEU A 240 13.81 -15.42 25.11
N ASP A 241 13.10 -15.16 24.01
CA ASP A 241 13.19 -15.92 22.76
C ASP A 241 12.89 -15.00 21.57
N GLN A 242 13.54 -15.27 20.44
CA GLN A 242 13.19 -14.67 19.16
C GLN A 242 13.52 -15.59 17.98
N ARG A 243 12.65 -15.60 16.95
CA ARG A 243 12.85 -16.41 15.74
C ARG A 243 12.13 -15.83 14.53
N GLN A 244 12.68 -16.07 13.35
CA GLN A 244 12.04 -15.69 12.09
C GLN A 244 10.84 -16.59 11.76
N LEU A 245 9.79 -15.98 11.23
CA LEU A 245 8.61 -16.65 10.73
C LEU A 245 8.47 -16.47 9.22
N LYS A 246 7.71 -17.38 8.59
CA LYS A 246 7.45 -17.37 7.13
C LYS A 246 6.15 -16.66 6.75
N ASN A 247 5.32 -16.30 7.73
CA ASN A 247 4.00 -15.70 7.55
C ASN A 247 3.95 -14.30 8.18
N SER A 248 3.28 -13.36 7.54
CA SER A 248 3.17 -11.96 7.99
C SER A 248 2.15 -11.83 9.12
N LEU A 249 2.62 -11.81 10.37
CA LEU A 249 1.73 -11.68 11.53
C LEU A 249 1.18 -10.25 11.63
N GLN A 250 -0.14 -10.13 11.80
CA GLN A 250 -0.81 -8.85 12.00
C GLN A 250 -2.10 -9.04 12.78
N GLY A 251 -2.34 -8.21 13.79
CA GLY A 251 -3.53 -8.27 14.64
C GLY A 251 -3.27 -8.81 16.05
N TYR A 252 -4.34 -8.99 16.81
CA TYR A 252 -4.25 -9.42 18.21
C TYR A 252 -3.85 -10.90 18.32
N LEU A 253 -2.81 -11.18 19.10
CA LEU A 253 -2.51 -12.53 19.56
C LEU A 253 -3.65 -13.03 20.46
N GLU A 254 -4.00 -14.30 20.35
CA GLU A 254 -5.07 -14.90 21.15
C GLU A 254 -4.78 -16.38 21.43
N PHE A 255 -5.41 -16.91 22.49
CA PHE A 255 -5.43 -18.35 22.72
C PHE A 255 -6.62 -19.01 22.03
N ARG A 256 -6.35 -20.00 21.18
CA ARG A 256 -7.35 -20.89 20.56
C ARG A 256 -7.04 -22.34 20.90
N GLN A 257 -7.98 -23.05 21.51
CA GLN A 257 -7.84 -24.47 21.85
C GLN A 257 -6.53 -24.78 22.60
N GLY A 258 -6.17 -23.93 23.56
CA GLY A 258 -4.95 -24.07 24.36
C GLY A 258 -3.64 -23.78 23.63
N LYS A 259 -3.68 -23.15 22.45
CA LYS A 259 -2.49 -22.73 21.69
C LYS A 259 -2.50 -21.24 21.40
N MET A 260 -1.32 -20.63 21.40
CA MET A 260 -1.17 -19.23 21.00
C MET A 260 -1.28 -19.12 19.48
N PHE A 261 -2.17 -18.26 19.03
CA PHE A 261 -2.48 -18.01 17.65
C PHE A 261 -2.22 -16.55 17.29
N ALA A 262 -1.53 -16.33 16.18
CA ALA A 262 -1.34 -15.02 15.59
C ALA A 262 -2.10 -14.91 14.26
N PRO A 263 -2.99 -13.92 14.10
CA PRO A 263 -3.60 -13.65 12.82
C PRO A 263 -2.56 -13.14 11.82
N THR A 264 -2.78 -13.35 10.52
CA THR A 264 -1.85 -12.99 9.44
C THR A 264 -2.50 -12.05 8.42
N GLY A 265 -3.24 -11.07 8.94
CA GLY A 265 -4.05 -10.15 8.13
C GLY A 265 -5.20 -10.89 7.44
N ARG A 266 -5.16 -10.99 6.10
CA ARG A 266 -6.26 -11.60 5.31
C ARG A 266 -6.25 -13.12 5.28
N ASP A 267 -5.15 -13.77 5.66
CA ASP A 267 -5.06 -15.22 5.66
C ASP A 267 -5.70 -15.81 6.92
N PRO A 268 -6.88 -16.48 6.83
CA PRO A 268 -7.59 -16.99 7.98
C PRO A 268 -6.86 -18.14 8.68
N ARG A 269 -5.83 -18.71 8.05
CA ARG A 269 -5.05 -19.81 8.64
C ARG A 269 -4.20 -19.34 9.82
N GLY A 270 -3.79 -18.07 9.84
CA GLY A 270 -2.87 -17.51 10.84
C GLY A 270 -1.56 -18.28 10.98
N GLU A 271 -0.90 -18.09 12.12
CA GLU A 271 0.27 -18.82 12.57
C GLU A 271 0.01 -19.36 13.98
N THR A 272 0.40 -20.61 14.25
CA THR A 272 0.42 -21.16 15.61
C THR A 272 1.83 -21.04 16.16
N LEU A 273 2.00 -20.36 17.29
CA LEU A 273 3.32 -19.98 17.79
C LEU A 273 3.87 -20.99 18.81
N GLU A 274 3.10 -21.36 19.85
CA GLU A 274 3.53 -22.29 20.93
C GLU A 274 2.35 -23.08 21.55
N SER A 275 2.64 -24.08 22.40
CA SER A 275 1.67 -25.06 22.92
C SER A 275 1.42 -25.04 24.44
N LYS A 276 0.13 -25.19 24.78
CA LYS A 276 -0.52 -25.54 26.06
C LYS A 276 -0.55 -24.46 27.15
N VAL A 277 -1.71 -23.85 27.28
CA VAL A 277 -2.26 -23.32 28.54
C VAL A 277 -3.72 -23.77 28.65
N ASP A 278 -4.15 -24.08 29.87
CA ASP A 278 -5.50 -24.59 30.14
C ASP A 278 -6.59 -23.52 30.01
N GLY A 279 -7.77 -23.98 29.57
CA GLY A 279 -9.10 -23.42 29.80
C GLY A 279 -9.33 -21.91 29.62
N GLY A 280 -10.16 -21.52 28.64
CA GLY A 280 -10.67 -20.16 28.52
C GLY A 280 -12.08 -20.09 27.96
N GLN A 281 -12.82 -19.03 28.29
CA GLN A 281 -14.18 -18.85 27.79
C GLN A 281 -14.20 -18.48 26.30
N ALA A 282 -15.17 -19.02 25.56
CA ALA A 282 -15.35 -18.71 24.15
C ALA A 282 -15.71 -17.23 23.93
N ALA A 283 -15.06 -16.62 22.93
CA ALA A 283 -15.35 -15.26 22.48
C ALA A 283 -16.83 -15.05 22.13
N VAL A 284 -17.38 -13.93 22.58
CA VAL A 284 -18.72 -13.48 22.21
C VAL A 284 -18.75 -13.21 20.71
N LYS A 285 -19.58 -13.95 19.96
CA LYS A 285 -19.66 -13.89 18.48
C LYS A 285 -20.73 -12.94 17.94
N GLY A 286 -21.55 -12.35 18.82
CA GLY A 286 -22.67 -11.47 18.46
C GLY A 286 -23.90 -11.73 19.35
N LEU A 287 -25.00 -11.06 19.03
CA LEU A 287 -26.30 -11.24 19.69
C LEU A 287 -27.00 -12.53 19.21
N PRO A 288 -27.94 -13.09 20.01
CA PRO A 288 -28.86 -14.12 19.54
C PRO A 288 -29.63 -13.68 18.28
N LYS A 289 -30.01 -14.65 17.45
CA LYS A 289 -30.87 -14.38 16.28
C LYS A 289 -32.23 -13.87 16.74
N GLY A 290 -32.78 -12.86 16.05
CA GLY A 290 -34.10 -12.30 16.35
C GLY A 290 -34.11 -11.07 17.25
N VAL A 291 -32.96 -10.71 17.87
CA VAL A 291 -32.84 -9.47 18.63
C VAL A 291 -32.95 -8.26 17.71
N SER A 292 -33.99 -7.44 17.91
CA SER A 292 -34.16 -6.18 17.20
C SER A 292 -33.25 -5.10 17.80
N THR A 293 -32.38 -4.52 16.98
CA THR A 293 -31.43 -3.47 17.37
C THR A 293 -31.66 -2.21 16.53
N PRO A 294 -31.16 -1.03 16.95
CA PRO A 294 -31.34 0.21 16.20
C PRO A 294 -30.79 0.18 14.76
N GLY A 295 -29.84 -0.71 14.47
CA GLY A 295 -29.27 -0.90 13.14
C GLY A 295 -28.32 -2.11 13.10
N PRO A 296 -27.53 -2.30 12.03
CA PRO A 296 -26.56 -3.40 11.95
C PRO A 296 -25.53 -3.36 13.10
N VAL A 297 -25.36 -4.49 13.78
CA VAL A 297 -24.39 -4.64 14.86
C VAL A 297 -22.98 -4.78 14.27
N VAL A 298 -22.08 -3.94 14.72
CA VAL A 298 -20.66 -3.92 14.33
C VAL A 298 -19.78 -4.62 15.37
N THR A 299 -20.05 -4.38 16.65
CA THR A 299 -19.27 -4.93 17.77
C THR A 299 -20.18 -5.32 18.93
N THR A 300 -19.76 -6.28 19.75
CA THR A 300 -20.55 -6.77 20.88
C THR A 300 -19.66 -7.27 22.02
N VAL A 301 -20.01 -6.89 23.24
CA VAL A 301 -19.46 -7.46 24.48
C VAL A 301 -20.58 -7.91 25.41
N SER A 302 -20.24 -8.65 26.45
CA SER A 302 -21.19 -9.30 27.34
C SER A 302 -20.86 -9.01 28.79
N THR A 303 -21.87 -8.68 29.59
CA THR A 303 -21.78 -8.59 31.05
C THR A 303 -22.50 -9.80 31.66
N SER A 304 -22.71 -9.86 32.98
CA SER A 304 -23.56 -10.89 33.58
C SER A 304 -25.01 -10.82 33.07
N ARG A 305 -25.63 -9.62 33.08
CA ARG A 305 -27.06 -9.42 32.78
C ARG A 305 -27.38 -8.93 31.36
N HIS A 306 -26.46 -8.18 30.72
CA HIS A 306 -26.71 -7.53 29.44
C HIS A 306 -25.68 -7.92 28.39
N TRP A 307 -26.09 -7.93 27.11
CA TRP A 307 -25.16 -7.70 26.00
C TRP A 307 -25.05 -6.20 25.74
N VAL A 308 -23.85 -5.73 25.42
CA VAL A 308 -23.64 -4.39 24.90
C VAL A 308 -23.39 -4.51 23.41
N ALA A 309 -24.17 -3.82 22.58
CA ALA A 309 -24.04 -3.83 21.14
C ALA A 309 -23.76 -2.42 20.62
N GLY A 310 -22.85 -2.29 19.66
CA GLY A 310 -22.53 -1.04 18.99
C GLY A 310 -22.68 -1.16 17.48
N GLY A 311 -23.09 -0.07 16.83
CA GLY A 311 -23.22 0.05 15.39
C GLY A 311 -22.88 1.46 14.89
N ASP A 312 -23.27 1.74 13.65
CA ASP A 312 -23.07 3.06 13.03
C ASP A 312 -24.01 4.10 13.64
N GLY A 313 -23.46 5.03 14.42
CA GLY A 313 -24.20 6.10 15.08
C GLY A 313 -24.94 5.69 16.37
N TRP A 314 -24.75 4.47 16.89
CA TRP A 314 -25.47 4.03 18.09
C TRP A 314 -24.73 3.00 18.95
N VAL A 315 -25.09 2.96 20.25
CA VAL A 315 -24.77 1.91 21.21
C VAL A 315 -26.01 1.53 22.03
N ALA A 316 -26.15 0.28 22.44
CA ALA A 316 -27.30 -0.20 23.18
C ALA A 316 -26.96 -1.31 24.19
N LEU A 317 -27.79 -1.41 25.23
CA LEU A 317 -27.86 -2.57 26.13
C LEU A 317 -29.04 -3.45 25.72
N VAL A 318 -28.79 -4.75 25.59
CA VAL A 318 -29.79 -5.78 25.37
C VAL A 318 -29.83 -6.66 26.61
N ASP A 319 -30.99 -6.76 27.24
CA ASP A 319 -31.18 -7.65 28.38
C ASP A 319 -31.19 -9.12 27.92
N LYS A 320 -30.47 -9.98 28.66
CA LYS A 320 -30.23 -11.36 28.23
C LYS A 320 -31.44 -12.28 28.36
N GLU A 321 -32.32 -11.97 29.31
CA GLU A 321 -33.48 -12.78 29.62
C GLU A 321 -34.60 -12.46 28.63
N THR A 322 -34.92 -11.17 28.50
CA THR A 322 -36.00 -10.67 27.64
C THR A 322 -35.58 -10.55 26.18
N GLN A 323 -34.28 -10.50 25.89
CA GLN A 323 -33.72 -10.24 24.56
C GLN A 323 -34.17 -8.90 23.95
N GLN A 324 -34.58 -7.95 24.78
CA GLN A 324 -35.02 -6.62 24.36
C GLN A 324 -33.94 -5.57 24.61
N VAL A 325 -33.92 -4.53 23.76
CA VAL A 325 -33.11 -3.34 23.98
C VAL A 325 -33.69 -2.56 25.16
N VAL A 326 -32.97 -2.52 26.28
CA VAL A 326 -33.39 -1.83 27.51
C VAL A 326 -32.83 -0.41 27.62
N TRP A 327 -31.76 -0.13 26.87
CA TRP A 327 -31.15 1.19 26.78
C TRP A 327 -30.47 1.38 25.43
N LYS A 328 -30.47 2.61 24.90
CA LYS A 328 -29.75 3.00 23.70
C LYS A 328 -29.30 4.45 23.75
N TYR A 329 -28.24 4.77 23.02
CA TYR A 329 -27.71 6.13 22.90
C TYR A 329 -27.13 6.37 21.50
N THR A 330 -27.24 7.61 21.02
CA THR A 330 -26.68 8.05 19.73
C THR A 330 -25.27 8.58 19.94
N ILE A 331 -24.33 8.09 19.15
CA ILE A 331 -22.90 8.45 19.20
C ILE A 331 -22.45 8.97 17.83
N ASP A 332 -21.30 9.65 17.78
CA ASP A 332 -20.69 10.09 16.53
C ASP A 332 -19.75 9.00 15.97
N GLY A 333 -20.03 8.57 14.74
CA GLY A 333 -19.31 7.49 14.06
C GLY A 333 -19.76 6.08 14.43
N VAL A 334 -18.98 5.10 14.01
CA VAL A 334 -19.27 3.68 14.24
C VAL A 334 -18.62 3.22 15.53
N ALA A 335 -19.39 2.64 16.45
CA ALA A 335 -18.82 1.95 17.61
C ALA A 335 -17.99 0.73 17.17
N ARG A 336 -16.70 0.71 17.54
CA ARG A 336 -15.77 -0.37 17.20
C ARG A 336 -15.20 -1.03 18.46
N SER A 337 -14.77 -0.22 19.42
CA SER A 337 -14.25 -0.68 20.70
C SER A 337 -15.31 -0.54 21.79
N LEU A 338 -15.56 -1.62 22.52
CA LEU A 338 -16.42 -1.63 23.71
C LEU A 338 -15.64 -2.24 24.87
N ALA A 339 -15.67 -1.58 26.02
CA ALA A 339 -15.15 -2.11 27.27
C ALA A 339 -16.12 -1.83 28.42
N VAL A 340 -16.20 -2.75 29.37
CA VAL A 340 -17.01 -2.59 30.58
C VAL A 340 -16.10 -2.77 31.78
N ALA A 341 -15.86 -1.68 32.52
CA ALA A 341 -14.98 -1.68 33.67
C ALA A 341 -15.59 -0.88 34.82
N ARG A 342 -15.57 -1.47 36.03
CA ARG A 342 -16.01 -0.83 37.29
C ARG A 342 -17.34 -0.06 37.17
N GLY A 343 -18.35 -0.67 36.57
CA GLY A 343 -19.70 -0.10 36.39
C GLY A 343 -19.83 0.94 35.27
N CYS A 344 -18.76 1.19 34.52
CA CYS A 344 -18.76 2.09 33.37
C CYS A 344 -18.74 1.30 32.06
N LEU A 345 -19.52 1.74 31.08
CA LEU A 345 -19.44 1.34 29.68
C LEU A 345 -18.59 2.37 28.91
N LEU A 346 -17.49 1.91 28.32
CA LEU A 346 -16.63 2.69 27.45
C LEU A 346 -16.88 2.33 25.99
N VAL A 347 -16.94 3.34 25.13
CA VAL A 347 -17.20 3.18 23.69
C VAL A 347 -16.23 4.04 22.90
N SER A 348 -15.42 3.44 22.01
CA SER A 348 -14.60 4.18 21.05
C SER A 348 -15.07 4.00 19.61
N THR A 349 -14.99 5.09 18.84
CA THR A 349 -15.52 5.17 17.47
C THR A 349 -14.44 5.44 16.42
N ASP A 350 -14.78 5.19 15.17
CA ASP A 350 -13.90 5.47 14.01
C ASP A 350 -13.74 6.97 13.69
N THR A 351 -14.47 7.84 14.39
CA THR A 351 -14.28 9.31 14.34
C THR A 351 -13.33 9.82 15.42
N GLY A 352 -12.80 8.94 16.27
CA GLY A 352 -11.87 9.29 17.35
C GLY A 352 -12.55 9.77 18.64
N HIS A 353 -13.84 9.50 18.82
CA HIS A 353 -14.49 9.71 20.10
C HIS A 353 -14.25 8.53 21.05
N VAL A 354 -14.17 8.84 22.33
CA VAL A 354 -14.27 7.89 23.45
C VAL A 354 -15.35 8.39 24.40
N TYR A 355 -16.39 7.59 24.60
CA TYR A 355 -17.51 7.88 25.50
C TYR A 355 -17.43 7.01 26.75
N SER A 356 -17.91 7.53 27.87
CA SER A 356 -18.17 6.77 29.09
C SER A 356 -19.60 6.96 29.56
N PHE A 357 -20.26 5.84 29.88
CA PHE A 357 -21.62 5.78 30.40
C PHE A 357 -21.66 5.04 31.73
N ALA A 358 -22.41 5.54 32.70
CA ALA A 358 -22.60 4.89 34.00
C ALA A 358 -23.97 5.25 34.60
N GLU A 359 -24.27 4.78 35.81
CA GLU A 359 -25.60 4.93 36.44
C GLU A 359 -26.05 6.39 36.61
N SER A 360 -25.18 7.24 37.20
CA SER A 360 -25.56 8.59 37.60
C SER A 360 -24.39 9.57 37.57
N GLY A 361 -24.63 10.79 37.08
CA GLY A 361 -23.79 11.97 37.27
C GLY A 361 -23.66 12.83 36.01
N GLU A 362 -23.01 13.98 36.13
CA GLU A 362 -23.06 15.06 35.15
C GLU A 362 -22.16 14.82 33.93
N ALA A 363 -22.68 15.10 32.73
CA ALA A 363 -21.98 14.88 31.47
C ALA A 363 -20.94 15.97 31.21
N THR A 364 -19.67 15.60 31.08
CA THR A 364 -18.60 16.52 30.65
C THR A 364 -18.14 16.23 29.21
N ARG A 365 -17.61 17.24 28.52
CA ARG A 365 -17.11 17.11 27.15
C ARG A 365 -15.69 17.64 27.05
N HIS A 366 -14.79 16.76 26.61
CA HIS A 366 -13.38 17.05 26.36
C HIS A 366 -13.11 16.97 24.86
N VAL A 367 -12.44 17.99 24.31
CA VAL A 367 -12.08 18.04 22.89
C VAL A 367 -10.64 18.52 22.79
N GLU A 368 -9.78 17.71 22.17
CA GLU A 368 -8.43 18.14 21.81
C GLU A 368 -8.50 19.11 20.63
N LYS A 369 -7.87 20.27 20.79
CA LYS A 369 -7.87 21.32 19.76
C LYS A 369 -6.91 20.95 18.62
N SER A 370 -7.27 21.33 17.40
CA SER A 370 -6.32 21.45 16.28
C SER A 370 -6.22 22.93 15.91
N ASP A 371 -5.02 23.49 15.98
CA ASP A 371 -4.80 24.89 15.66
C ASP A 371 -4.61 25.05 14.15
N ARG A 372 -5.67 25.53 13.48
CA ARG A 372 -5.67 25.82 12.04
C ARG A 372 -5.35 27.27 11.72
N SER A 373 -4.90 28.05 12.72
CA SER A 373 -4.61 29.46 12.51
C SER A 373 -3.53 29.65 11.43
N PRO A 374 -3.59 30.75 10.66
CA PRO A 374 -2.51 31.14 9.76
C PRO A 374 -1.18 31.21 10.52
N LEU A 375 -0.09 30.96 9.79
CA LEU A 375 1.26 31.02 10.36
C LEU A 375 1.53 32.40 11.00
N PRO A 376 2.15 32.42 12.20
CA PRO A 376 2.94 33.57 12.62
C PRO A 376 4.03 33.88 11.59
N SER A 377 4.44 35.14 11.48
CA SER A 377 5.59 35.51 10.64
C SER A 377 6.82 34.70 11.06
N THR A 378 7.43 33.98 10.11
CA THR A 378 8.67 33.22 10.35
C THR A 378 9.89 33.98 9.83
N ARG A 379 11.05 33.79 10.48
CA ARG A 379 12.33 34.36 10.00
C ARG A 379 12.91 33.66 8.77
N TYR A 380 12.38 32.49 8.42
CA TYR A 380 12.82 31.64 7.31
C TYR A 380 12.02 31.92 6.02
N ASP A 381 12.70 31.83 4.88
CA ASP A 381 12.06 31.99 3.55
C ASP A 381 11.54 30.64 3.03
N VAL A 382 10.47 30.15 3.67
CA VAL A 382 9.88 28.84 3.34
C VAL A 382 9.23 28.84 1.95
N ALA A 383 8.63 29.96 1.52
CA ALA A 383 8.04 30.07 0.19
C ALA A 383 9.09 29.87 -0.92
N LYS A 384 10.27 30.50 -0.80
CA LYS A 384 11.38 30.30 -1.74
C LYS A 384 11.95 28.89 -1.68
N MET A 385 12.00 28.29 -0.48
CA MET A 385 12.41 26.90 -0.30
C MET A 385 11.48 25.93 -1.03
N LEU A 386 10.17 26.04 -0.78
CA LEU A 386 9.16 25.19 -1.42
C LEU A 386 9.08 25.45 -2.93
N GLY A 387 9.29 26.69 -3.39
CA GLY A 387 9.35 27.03 -4.82
C GLY A 387 10.52 26.40 -5.58
N SER A 388 11.51 25.83 -4.89
CA SER A 388 12.60 25.07 -5.52
C SER A 388 12.25 23.60 -5.83
N LEU A 389 11.08 23.15 -5.39
CA LEU A 389 10.56 21.79 -5.57
C LEU A 389 9.51 21.77 -6.68
N PRO A 390 9.36 20.65 -7.40
CA PRO A 390 8.30 20.51 -8.40
C PRO A 390 6.90 20.33 -7.77
N THR A 391 6.84 20.02 -6.47
CA THR A 391 5.60 19.78 -5.73
C THR A 391 5.80 20.10 -4.25
N ASP A 392 4.71 20.48 -3.56
CA ASP A 392 4.65 20.69 -2.12
C ASP A 392 4.27 19.40 -1.34
N GLN A 393 4.18 18.26 -2.03
CA GLN A 393 3.96 16.94 -1.44
C GLN A 393 5.28 16.18 -1.25
N GLY A 394 5.28 15.16 -0.39
CA GLY A 394 6.43 14.30 -0.17
C GLY A 394 6.91 14.30 1.28
N TYR A 395 8.20 14.05 1.46
CA TYR A 395 8.85 14.05 2.78
C TYR A 395 9.89 15.16 2.87
N ALA A 396 9.86 15.87 4.00
CA ALA A 396 10.87 16.83 4.39
C ALA A 396 11.59 16.37 5.65
N VAL A 397 12.90 16.62 5.75
CA VAL A 397 13.67 16.44 7.00
C VAL A 397 14.43 17.71 7.38
N VAL A 398 14.36 18.09 8.64
CA VAL A 398 15.15 19.16 9.25
C VAL A 398 16.15 18.51 10.20
N LEU A 399 17.44 18.61 9.88
CA LEU A 399 18.51 17.91 10.59
C LEU A 399 18.76 18.46 12.00
N ASP A 400 18.52 19.76 12.21
CA ASP A 400 18.80 20.46 13.46
C ASP A 400 17.53 21.10 14.04
N ALA A 401 16.45 20.33 14.14
CA ALA A 401 15.11 20.83 14.46
C ALA A 401 14.98 21.47 15.86
N GLY A 402 15.97 21.29 16.73
CA GLY A 402 16.03 21.94 18.05
C GLY A 402 16.62 23.34 18.06
N ALA A 403 17.23 23.80 16.96
CA ALA A 403 17.95 25.08 16.92
C ALA A 403 17.03 26.30 17.03
N ASP A 404 15.76 26.17 16.61
CA ASP A 404 14.77 27.24 16.56
C ASP A 404 13.50 26.95 17.34
N ASP A 405 13.57 25.98 18.25
CA ASP A 405 12.42 25.54 19.04
C ASP A 405 11.23 25.10 18.17
N GLY A 406 11.50 24.56 16.97
CA GLY A 406 10.54 23.96 16.05
C GLY A 406 9.83 24.93 15.10
N GLU A 407 10.23 26.21 15.04
CA GLU A 407 9.62 27.23 14.17
C GLU A 407 9.61 26.80 12.70
N LEU A 408 10.76 26.36 12.17
CA LEU A 408 10.91 25.94 10.78
C LEU A 408 10.08 24.71 10.44
N LEU A 409 10.00 23.73 11.35
CA LEU A 409 9.17 22.54 11.17
C LEU A 409 7.70 22.90 10.97
N GLU A 410 7.19 23.76 11.85
CA GLU A 410 5.80 24.23 11.78
C GLU A 410 5.56 25.07 10.52
N ALA A 411 6.51 25.93 10.15
CA ALA A 411 6.43 26.74 8.94
C ALA A 411 6.35 25.90 7.66
N ILE A 412 7.17 24.86 7.53
CA ILE A 412 7.11 23.91 6.41
C ILE A 412 5.79 23.13 6.42
N ALA A 413 5.36 22.61 7.57
CA ALA A 413 4.15 21.80 7.69
C ALA A 413 2.87 22.58 7.35
N ARG A 414 2.83 23.88 7.65
CA ARG A 414 1.67 24.75 7.37
C ARG A 414 1.66 25.33 5.95
N GLN A 415 2.80 25.41 5.27
CA GLN A 415 2.91 25.93 3.88
C GLN A 415 3.01 24.84 2.81
N SER A 416 3.01 23.57 3.20
CA SER A 416 3.14 22.43 2.28
C SER A 416 2.21 21.28 2.67
N ARG A 417 2.12 20.28 1.80
CA ARG A 417 1.44 19.01 2.06
C ARG A 417 2.41 17.89 2.49
N MET A 418 3.67 18.23 2.74
CA MET A 418 4.71 17.27 3.14
C MET A 418 4.52 16.69 4.55
N GLN A 419 5.00 15.46 4.72
CA GLN A 419 5.32 14.89 6.02
C GLN A 419 6.69 15.43 6.46
N VAL A 420 6.73 16.13 7.59
CA VAL A 420 7.94 16.82 8.06
C VAL A 420 8.55 16.04 9.23
N HIS A 421 9.84 15.74 9.11
CA HIS A 421 10.61 15.03 10.12
C HIS A 421 11.67 15.97 10.72
N GLY A 422 11.74 16.03 12.04
CA GLY A 422 12.78 16.77 12.75
C GLY A 422 13.73 15.84 13.49
N LEU A 423 15.03 16.03 13.30
CA LEU A 423 16.07 15.39 14.10
C LEU A 423 16.53 16.32 15.22
N MET A 424 16.67 15.77 16.43
CA MET A 424 17.03 16.53 17.63
C MET A 424 18.04 15.76 18.48
N ALA A 425 18.99 16.44 19.11
CA ALA A 425 19.97 15.81 20.00
C ALA A 425 19.53 15.79 21.48
N ASP A 426 18.62 16.69 21.88
CA ASP A 426 18.17 16.84 23.27
C ASP A 426 16.76 16.27 23.45
N ARG A 427 16.65 15.22 24.27
CA ARG A 427 15.39 14.53 24.53
C ARG A 427 14.40 15.37 25.32
N ALA A 428 14.84 16.15 26.29
CA ALA A 428 13.94 16.97 27.11
C ALA A 428 13.31 18.09 26.27
N LYS A 429 14.11 18.74 25.41
CA LYS A 429 13.60 19.74 24.45
C LYS A 429 12.65 19.10 23.43
N MET A 430 13.00 17.92 22.91
CA MET A 430 12.14 17.18 22.00
C MET A 430 10.78 16.87 22.64
N ASP A 431 10.75 16.34 23.87
CA ASP A 431 9.50 16.03 24.57
C ASP A 431 8.64 17.29 24.83
N GLY A 432 9.28 18.43 25.13
CA GLY A 432 8.59 19.72 25.23
C GLY A 432 7.97 20.16 23.90
N LEU A 433 8.72 20.07 22.80
CA LEU A 433 8.23 20.41 21.46
C LEU A 433 7.11 19.46 21.00
N ARG A 434 7.21 18.15 21.28
CA ARG A 434 6.16 17.16 20.99
C ARG A 434 4.83 17.57 21.60
N ARG A 435 4.82 17.99 22.87
CA ARG A 435 3.61 18.47 23.55
C ARG A 435 3.02 19.70 22.86
N ARG A 436 3.84 20.72 22.58
CA ARG A 436 3.36 21.94 21.90
C ARG A 436 2.80 21.67 20.50
N LEU A 437 3.47 20.83 19.72
CA LEU A 437 2.99 20.44 18.39
C LEU A 437 1.73 19.57 18.46
N ALA A 438 1.60 18.71 19.48
CA ALA A 438 0.40 17.92 19.71
C ALA A 438 -0.79 18.79 20.11
N ASP A 439 -0.58 19.81 20.97
CA ASP A 439 -1.62 20.77 21.36
C ASP A 439 -2.10 21.64 20.18
N LYS A 440 -1.27 21.77 19.14
CA LYS A 440 -1.63 22.37 17.85
C LYS A 440 -2.24 21.37 16.84
N GLY A 441 -2.25 20.08 17.16
CA GLY A 441 -2.71 19.02 16.26
C GLY A 441 -1.77 18.75 15.08
N LEU A 442 -0.49 19.10 15.17
CA LEU A 442 0.50 18.88 14.10
C LEU A 442 1.36 17.62 14.31
N TYR A 443 1.58 17.20 15.56
CA TYR A 443 2.42 16.04 15.86
C TYR A 443 1.79 14.71 15.41
N GLY A 444 2.60 13.82 14.86
CA GLY A 444 2.26 12.48 14.38
C GLY A 444 1.43 12.44 13.08
N SER A 445 0.62 13.48 12.81
CA SER A 445 -0.17 13.61 11.59
C SER A 445 0.57 14.31 10.45
N ARG A 446 1.38 15.33 10.77
CA ARG A 446 2.15 16.15 9.82
C ARG A 446 3.61 16.30 10.19
N ILE A 447 3.93 16.35 11.48
CA ILE A 447 5.29 16.51 12.00
C ILE A 447 5.62 15.33 12.91
N THR A 448 6.79 14.72 12.73
CA THR A 448 7.33 13.78 13.72
C THR A 448 8.74 14.20 14.11
N LEU A 449 9.11 13.90 15.34
CA LEU A 449 10.42 14.24 15.88
C LEU A 449 11.14 12.97 16.28
N ARG A 450 12.45 12.92 16.06
CA ARG A 450 13.27 11.79 16.48
C ARG A 450 14.60 12.28 17.06
N MET A 451 15.15 11.45 17.92
CA MET A 451 16.54 11.64 18.36
C MET A 451 17.48 11.43 17.18
N SER A 452 18.52 12.24 17.10
CA SER A 452 19.66 12.01 16.23
C SER A 452 20.43 10.81 16.78
N ASP A 453 20.40 9.70 16.05
CA ASP A 453 20.97 8.43 16.46
C ASP A 453 21.77 7.84 15.28
N PRO A 454 23.10 7.66 15.43
CA PRO A 454 23.94 7.08 14.37
C PRO A 454 23.50 5.67 13.94
N GLU A 455 22.88 4.89 14.83
CA GLU A 455 22.47 3.50 14.57
C GLU A 455 21.13 3.40 13.83
N ALA A 456 20.36 4.50 13.78
CA ALA A 456 19.01 4.50 13.25
C ALA A 456 18.89 5.30 11.94
N LEU A 457 19.24 4.63 10.83
CA LEU A 457 19.30 5.24 9.51
C LEU A 457 17.93 5.32 8.82
N TYR A 458 17.65 6.41 8.13
CA TYR A 458 16.65 6.44 7.07
C TYR A 458 17.07 5.59 5.88
N THR A 459 16.08 4.97 5.23
CA THR A 459 16.23 4.44 3.87
C THR A 459 16.67 5.57 2.95
N SER A 460 17.67 5.32 2.11
CA SER A 460 18.17 6.31 1.16
C SER A 460 17.06 6.78 0.21
N ARG A 461 17.22 8.00 -0.32
CA ARG A 461 16.43 8.52 -1.45
C ARG A 461 14.94 8.73 -1.17
N ILE A 462 14.53 9.01 0.07
CA ILE A 462 13.12 9.17 0.44
C ILE A 462 12.66 10.61 0.64
N PHE A 463 13.59 11.56 0.81
CA PHE A 463 13.24 12.95 1.12
C PHE A 463 13.28 13.84 -0.13
N ASN A 464 12.19 14.55 -0.36
CA ASN A 464 12.10 15.58 -1.40
C ASN A 464 12.80 16.86 -0.95
N LEU A 465 12.73 17.18 0.35
CA LEU A 465 13.35 18.36 0.95
C LEU A 465 14.21 17.96 2.14
N LEU A 466 15.47 18.39 2.15
CA LEU A 466 16.34 18.31 3.32
C LEU A 466 16.75 19.73 3.72
N VAL A 467 16.68 20.04 5.02
CA VAL A 467 17.08 21.35 5.52
C VAL A 467 18.09 21.20 6.65
N SER A 468 19.23 21.85 6.52
CA SER A 468 20.19 22.06 7.61
C SER A 468 20.10 23.51 8.09
N ALA A 469 20.15 23.71 9.40
CA ALA A 469 20.13 25.05 9.99
C ALA A 469 21.51 25.71 9.88
N ASP A 470 22.59 24.99 10.17
CA ASP A 470 23.93 25.55 10.36
C ASP A 470 25.09 24.74 9.70
N GLY A 471 24.83 23.57 9.10
CA GLY A 471 25.87 22.61 8.71
C GLY A 471 26.08 22.41 7.19
N GLU A 472 27.26 21.89 6.86
CA GLU A 472 27.49 21.20 5.59
C GLU A 472 26.83 19.83 5.61
N LEU A 473 26.37 19.36 4.45
CA LEU A 473 25.74 18.05 4.33
C LEU A 473 26.79 16.95 4.24
N SER A 474 26.65 15.94 5.11
CA SER A 474 27.43 14.72 4.99
C SER A 474 27.08 13.93 3.72
N SER A 475 27.90 12.94 3.37
CA SER A 475 27.59 11.99 2.29
C SER A 475 26.28 11.24 2.56
N TYR A 476 26.04 10.90 3.82
CA TYR A 476 24.80 10.26 4.26
C TYR A 476 23.59 11.16 4.02
N ASP A 477 23.61 12.43 4.45
CA ASP A 477 22.51 13.37 4.25
C ASP A 477 22.16 13.52 2.77
N ARG A 478 23.19 13.63 1.91
CA ARG A 478 23.00 13.73 0.45
C ARG A 478 22.37 12.47 -0.13
N SER A 479 22.66 11.29 0.42
CA SER A 479 22.08 10.02 -0.02
C SER A 479 20.58 9.89 0.28
N LEU A 480 20.05 10.72 1.18
CA LEU A 480 18.65 10.68 1.59
C LEU A 480 17.71 11.38 0.60
N LEU A 481 18.24 12.23 -0.29
CA LEU A 481 17.44 12.99 -1.25
C LEU A 481 16.90 12.11 -2.38
N CYS A 482 15.61 12.28 -2.71
CA CYS A 482 15.01 11.67 -3.90
C CYS A 482 15.82 12.06 -5.16
N PRO A 483 16.21 11.10 -6.02
CA PRO A 483 16.94 11.37 -7.25
C PRO A 483 16.25 12.39 -8.14
N GLN A 484 17.04 13.23 -8.83
CA GLN A 484 16.61 14.26 -9.78
C GLN A 484 15.78 15.44 -9.19
N SER A 485 14.83 15.17 -8.30
CA SER A 485 13.88 16.16 -7.78
C SER A 485 14.22 16.68 -6.39
N GLY A 486 14.91 15.88 -5.56
CA GLY A 486 15.21 16.20 -4.18
C GLY A 486 16.19 17.38 -4.05
N VAL A 487 15.89 18.29 -3.12
CA VAL A 487 16.72 19.48 -2.85
C VAL A 487 17.15 19.54 -1.41
N ALA A 488 18.37 20.02 -1.18
CA ALA A 488 18.83 20.40 0.14
C ALA A 488 19.01 21.92 0.25
N TRP A 489 18.60 22.45 1.40
CA TRP A 489 18.59 23.87 1.71
C TRP A 489 19.36 24.16 2.98
N ASN A 490 20.04 25.30 3.00
CA ASN A 490 20.59 25.88 4.22
C ASN A 490 19.67 27.02 4.67
N ALA A 491 19.03 26.84 5.82
CA ALA A 491 18.01 27.76 6.32
C ALA A 491 18.60 29.14 6.71
N LYS A 492 19.82 29.16 7.26
CA LYS A 492 20.52 30.38 7.66
C LYS A 492 21.02 31.21 6.47
N LEU A 493 21.59 30.55 5.47
CA LEU A 493 22.05 31.19 4.23
C LEU A 493 20.90 31.51 3.26
N LYS A 494 19.68 31.05 3.54
CA LYS A 494 18.47 31.27 2.72
C LYS A 494 18.67 30.89 1.24
N LYS A 495 19.37 29.77 1.01
CA LYS A 495 19.66 29.25 -0.34
C LYS A 495 19.64 27.73 -0.40
N MET A 496 19.33 27.23 -1.59
CA MET A 496 19.57 25.83 -1.98
C MET A 496 21.08 25.59 -2.03
N ILE A 497 21.52 24.45 -1.48
CA ILE A 497 22.94 24.05 -1.44
C ILE A 497 23.21 22.78 -2.25
N ALA A 498 22.19 21.97 -2.55
CA ALA A 498 22.32 20.83 -3.45
C ALA A 498 20.97 20.48 -4.09
N ARG A 499 21.03 19.87 -5.28
CA ARG A 499 19.95 19.09 -5.88
C ARG A 499 20.50 17.68 -6.14
N ALA A 500 19.72 16.65 -5.84
CA ALA A 500 20.13 15.29 -6.11
C ALA A 500 20.31 15.06 -7.61
N PRO A 501 21.42 14.44 -8.05
CA PRO A 501 21.60 14.12 -9.46
C PRO A 501 20.61 13.05 -9.91
N ALA A 502 20.46 12.90 -11.23
CA ALA A 502 19.83 11.71 -11.80
C ALA A 502 20.71 10.47 -11.49
N LEU A 503 20.08 9.31 -11.38
CA LEU A 503 20.82 8.06 -11.18
C LEU A 503 21.27 7.50 -12.54
N PRO A 504 22.54 7.13 -12.69
CA PRO A 504 23.01 6.51 -13.93
C PRO A 504 22.45 5.09 -14.07
N GLY A 505 22.23 4.68 -15.32
CA GLY A 505 21.80 3.32 -15.66
C GLY A 505 20.36 2.96 -15.29
N VAL A 506 19.55 3.95 -14.92
CA VAL A 506 18.11 3.74 -14.68
C VAL A 506 17.35 3.69 -16.01
N GLY A 507 16.43 2.75 -16.09
CA GLY A 507 15.54 2.57 -17.23
C GLY A 507 14.20 3.26 -17.02
N GLU A 508 13.36 3.27 -18.06
CA GLU A 508 12.02 3.87 -18.03
C GLU A 508 10.96 2.87 -18.47
N TRP A 509 9.70 3.16 -18.14
CA TRP A 509 8.54 2.39 -18.59
C TRP A 509 7.43 3.35 -19.01
N THR A 510 7.59 3.98 -20.17
CA THR A 510 6.73 5.08 -20.65
C THR A 510 5.50 4.61 -21.42
N HIS A 511 5.45 3.34 -21.80
CA HIS A 511 4.40 2.72 -22.61
C HIS A 511 3.94 1.39 -22.04
N MET A 512 2.92 0.80 -22.68
CA MET A 512 2.34 -0.49 -22.27
C MET A 512 3.39 -1.60 -22.09
N TYR A 513 4.38 -1.68 -22.98
CA TYR A 513 5.45 -2.67 -22.93
C TYR A 513 6.81 -1.97 -22.84
N ALA A 514 6.99 -1.14 -21.81
CA ALA A 514 8.16 -0.32 -21.51
C ALA A 514 8.35 0.89 -22.42
N ASP A 515 8.43 0.68 -23.73
CA ASP A 515 8.67 1.74 -24.71
C ASP A 515 7.68 1.63 -25.89
N ALA A 516 7.78 2.58 -26.82
CA ALA A 516 6.93 2.60 -28.01
C ALA A 516 7.24 1.43 -28.96
N GLY A 517 8.43 0.83 -28.85
CA GLY A 517 8.87 -0.35 -29.58
C GLY A 517 8.28 -1.65 -29.02
N ASN A 518 7.55 -1.58 -27.91
CA ASN A 518 6.99 -2.70 -27.18
C ASN A 518 8.04 -3.71 -26.67
N THR A 519 9.24 -3.29 -26.28
CA THR A 519 10.32 -4.21 -25.90
C THR A 519 10.03 -5.05 -24.65
N ALA A 520 9.09 -4.60 -23.80
CA ALA A 520 8.82 -5.13 -22.46
C ALA A 520 10.06 -5.15 -21.53
N CYS A 521 11.05 -4.31 -21.84
CA CYS A 521 12.29 -4.15 -21.09
C CYS A 521 12.55 -2.66 -20.84
N SER A 522 12.83 -2.28 -19.59
CA SER A 522 13.21 -0.90 -19.28
C SER A 522 14.67 -0.58 -19.60
N GLU A 523 15.49 -1.60 -19.88
CA GLU A 523 16.96 -1.52 -19.93
C GLU A 523 17.61 -1.01 -18.63
N ASP A 524 16.88 -1.05 -17.50
CA ASP A 524 17.42 -0.66 -16.20
C ASP A 524 18.53 -1.61 -15.75
N THR A 525 19.73 -1.09 -15.56
CA THR A 525 20.93 -1.87 -15.20
C THR A 525 21.16 -1.91 -13.69
N ARG A 526 20.35 -1.21 -12.89
CA ARG A 526 20.43 -1.23 -11.42
C ARG A 526 19.54 -2.31 -10.83
N VAL A 527 18.38 -2.54 -11.43
CA VAL A 527 17.37 -3.47 -10.88
C VAL A 527 17.71 -4.92 -11.24
N ALA A 528 17.92 -5.75 -10.22
CA ALA A 528 18.25 -7.17 -10.34
C ALA A 528 17.37 -8.04 -9.43
N SER A 529 17.84 -9.23 -9.04
CA SER A 529 17.05 -10.19 -8.24
C SER A 529 17.14 -10.00 -6.72
N THR A 530 18.22 -9.40 -6.21
CA THR A 530 18.42 -9.14 -4.77
C THR A 530 17.82 -7.79 -4.39
N LEU A 531 16.71 -7.80 -3.65
CA LEU A 531 15.87 -6.63 -3.44
C LEU A 531 15.47 -6.43 -1.98
N GLY A 532 15.48 -5.18 -1.52
CA GLY A 532 15.02 -4.73 -0.21
C GLY A 532 13.80 -3.83 -0.31
N MET A 533 12.98 -3.79 0.75
CA MET A 533 11.80 -2.92 0.79
C MET A 533 12.22 -1.44 0.77
N GLN A 534 11.72 -0.69 -0.20
CA GLN A 534 11.90 0.77 -0.28
C GLN A 534 10.72 1.50 0.38
N TRP A 535 9.49 1.15 -0.01
CA TRP A 535 8.25 1.64 0.61
C TRP A 535 7.07 0.72 0.33
N PHE A 536 6.00 0.85 1.12
CA PHE A 536 4.72 0.18 0.86
C PHE A 536 3.51 1.02 1.32
N GLY A 537 2.37 0.91 0.65
CA GLY A 537 1.18 1.68 1.03
C GLY A 537 0.11 1.80 -0.06
N ARG A 538 -0.49 3.00 -0.16
CA ARG A 538 -1.50 3.33 -1.18
C ARG A 538 -0.83 3.44 -2.58
N PRO A 539 -1.60 3.27 -3.68
CA PRO A 539 -3.01 2.90 -3.71
C PRO A 539 -3.24 1.44 -3.29
N GLY A 540 -4.40 1.20 -2.69
CA GLY A 540 -4.91 -0.16 -2.41
C GLY A 540 -6.05 -0.53 -3.37
N PRO A 541 -6.76 -1.63 -3.13
CA PRO A 541 -7.57 -2.30 -4.17
C PRO A 541 -8.87 -1.57 -4.53
N GLN A 542 -9.33 -0.62 -3.70
CA GLN A 542 -10.61 0.09 -3.88
C GLN A 542 -10.83 0.69 -5.27
N HIS A 543 -9.81 1.34 -5.83
CA HIS A 543 -9.90 2.02 -7.13
C HIS A 543 -9.12 1.30 -8.23
N ILE A 544 -8.65 0.08 -7.99
CA ILE A 544 -7.90 -0.71 -8.96
C ILE A 544 -8.86 -1.64 -9.71
N VAL A 545 -8.65 -1.77 -11.03
CA VAL A 545 -9.43 -2.68 -11.88
C VAL A 545 -9.24 -4.12 -11.43
N ASP A 546 -10.31 -4.93 -11.46
CA ASP A 546 -10.22 -6.36 -11.17
C ASP A 546 -9.12 -7.02 -12.01
N ARG A 547 -8.19 -7.70 -11.35
CA ARG A 547 -7.01 -8.27 -12.00
C ARG A 547 -7.33 -9.25 -13.13
N HIS A 548 -8.48 -9.92 -13.10
CA HIS A 548 -8.86 -10.89 -14.14
C HIS A 548 -9.18 -10.22 -15.48
N LEU A 549 -9.43 -8.90 -15.47
CA LEU A 549 -9.70 -8.11 -16.67
C LEU A 549 -8.43 -7.65 -17.40
N ARG A 550 -7.23 -7.94 -16.89
CA ARG A 550 -5.93 -7.61 -17.52
C ARG A 550 -5.90 -6.15 -18.01
N ALA A 551 -5.84 -5.22 -17.07
CA ALA A 551 -5.79 -3.78 -17.34
C ALA A 551 -4.41 -3.33 -17.83
N ALA A 552 -4.32 -2.06 -18.26
CA ALA A 552 -3.07 -1.42 -18.65
C ALA A 552 -2.03 -1.47 -17.50
N PRO A 553 -0.74 -1.65 -17.80
CA PRO A 553 0.29 -1.59 -16.78
C PRO A 553 0.55 -0.16 -16.32
N PRO A 554 1.12 0.02 -15.12
CA PRO A 554 1.63 1.32 -14.66
C PRO A 554 2.82 1.81 -15.51
N LEU A 555 3.07 3.12 -15.48
CA LEU A 555 4.17 3.79 -16.20
C LEU A 555 5.17 4.43 -15.23
N VAL A 556 6.43 4.54 -15.63
CA VAL A 556 7.52 5.06 -14.80
C VAL A 556 8.46 5.94 -15.63
N LYS A 557 8.68 7.18 -15.20
CA LYS A 557 9.63 8.12 -15.81
C LYS A 557 10.04 9.18 -14.80
N ASN A 558 11.30 9.62 -14.79
CA ASN A 558 11.79 10.74 -13.96
C ASN A 558 11.40 10.65 -12.47
N GLY A 559 11.46 9.44 -11.89
CA GLY A 559 11.07 9.23 -10.49
C GLY A 559 9.57 9.32 -10.20
N LEU A 560 8.71 9.33 -11.23
CA LEU A 560 7.26 9.30 -11.11
C LEU A 560 6.73 7.91 -11.47
N LEU A 561 5.73 7.44 -10.71
CA LEU A 561 5.00 6.20 -10.95
C LEU A 561 3.52 6.55 -11.21
N LEU A 562 3.02 6.21 -12.40
CA LEU A 562 1.62 6.39 -12.76
C LEU A 562 0.89 5.05 -12.76
N ILE A 563 -0.20 4.95 -12.00
CA ILE A 563 -0.96 3.72 -11.82
C ILE A 563 -2.37 3.89 -12.40
N PRO A 564 -2.73 3.17 -13.47
CA PRO A 564 -4.07 3.22 -14.02
C PRO A 564 -5.04 2.44 -13.11
N GLY A 565 -6.14 3.09 -12.75
CA GLY A 565 -7.21 2.54 -11.96
C GLY A 565 -8.53 2.36 -12.74
N ASN A 566 -9.59 2.15 -11.99
CA ASN A 566 -10.94 2.04 -12.48
C ASN A 566 -11.53 3.43 -12.78
N ASN A 567 -11.36 3.91 -14.02
CA ASN A 567 -11.67 5.30 -14.42
C ASN A 567 -10.97 6.32 -13.51
N TYR A 568 -9.72 6.01 -13.19
CA TYR A 568 -8.92 6.74 -12.24
C TYR A 568 -7.45 6.66 -12.67
N LEU A 569 -6.66 7.66 -12.32
CA LEU A 569 -5.21 7.66 -12.51
C LEU A 569 -4.55 8.22 -11.25
N PHE A 570 -3.53 7.53 -10.77
CA PHE A 570 -2.70 7.96 -9.65
C PHE A 570 -1.34 8.36 -10.19
N CYS A 571 -0.74 9.41 -9.64
CA CYS A 571 0.67 9.71 -9.79
C CYS A 571 1.33 9.74 -8.42
N LEU A 572 2.42 9.00 -8.29
CA LEU A 572 3.21 8.87 -7.07
C LEU A 572 4.65 9.28 -7.34
N ASP A 573 5.32 9.78 -6.31
CA ASP A 573 6.78 9.73 -6.23
C ASP A 573 7.20 8.25 -6.10
N ALA A 574 7.98 7.77 -7.07
CA ALA A 574 8.38 6.37 -7.17
C ALA A 574 9.32 5.93 -6.03
N TRP A 575 10.04 6.85 -5.38
CA TRP A 575 11.06 6.52 -4.38
C TRP A 575 10.56 6.52 -2.94
N ASN A 576 9.46 7.22 -2.66
CA ASN A 576 8.86 7.24 -1.32
C ASN A 576 7.36 6.90 -1.28
N GLY A 577 6.72 6.68 -2.43
CA GLY A 577 5.33 6.26 -2.53
C GLY A 577 4.31 7.35 -2.20
N THR A 578 4.73 8.62 -2.13
CA THR A 578 3.82 9.74 -1.88
C THR A 578 2.89 9.94 -3.07
N ILE A 579 1.57 9.94 -2.83
CA ILE A 579 0.59 10.29 -3.87
C ILE A 579 0.66 11.80 -4.11
N LEU A 580 1.14 12.19 -5.29
CA LEU A 580 1.21 13.58 -5.73
C LEU A 580 -0.16 14.09 -6.16
N TRP A 581 -0.93 13.23 -6.82
CA TRP A 581 -2.34 13.45 -7.13
C TRP A 581 -3.01 12.13 -7.51
N GLU A 582 -4.32 12.13 -7.36
CA GLU A 582 -5.18 11.03 -7.76
C GLU A 582 -6.41 11.66 -8.44
N LYS A 583 -6.78 11.20 -9.64
CA LYS A 583 -7.76 11.89 -10.49
C LYS A 583 -8.73 10.92 -11.11
N ALA A 584 -10.03 11.22 -10.98
CA ALA A 584 -11.07 10.54 -11.74
C ALA A 584 -10.94 10.91 -13.22
N LEU A 585 -10.90 9.91 -14.09
CA LEU A 585 -10.85 10.05 -15.53
C LEU A 585 -11.95 9.17 -16.16
N PRO A 586 -13.13 9.75 -16.44
CA PRO A 586 -14.22 9.04 -17.10
C PRO A 586 -13.77 8.42 -18.43
N ASP A 587 -14.27 7.23 -18.75
CA ASP A 587 -13.97 6.47 -19.98
C ASP A 587 -12.48 6.15 -20.24
N PHE A 588 -11.62 6.34 -19.25
CA PHE A 588 -10.21 5.98 -19.30
C PHE A 588 -9.97 4.46 -19.19
N ARG A 589 -10.78 3.75 -18.40
CA ARG A 589 -10.57 2.32 -18.09
C ARG A 589 -10.46 1.50 -19.37
N ARG A 590 -9.38 0.74 -19.49
CA ARG A 590 -9.17 -0.25 -20.55
C ARG A 590 -8.89 -1.62 -19.97
N ILE A 591 -9.54 -2.63 -20.54
CA ILE A 591 -9.45 -4.03 -20.12
C ILE A 591 -9.12 -4.93 -21.31
N GLY A 592 -8.56 -6.11 -21.06
CA GLY A 592 -8.06 -7.01 -22.10
C GLY A 592 -7.06 -6.31 -23.00
N VAL A 593 -6.16 -5.51 -22.41
CA VAL A 593 -5.30 -4.59 -23.17
C VAL A 593 -4.41 -5.29 -24.19
N LEU A 594 -4.07 -6.56 -23.96
CA LEU A 594 -3.31 -7.39 -24.91
C LEU A 594 -4.06 -7.67 -26.24
N ARG A 595 -5.38 -7.48 -26.24
CA ARG A 595 -6.28 -7.59 -27.40
C ARG A 595 -6.71 -6.22 -27.90
N ASP A 596 -6.11 -5.16 -27.39
CA ASP A 596 -6.42 -3.79 -27.74
C ASP A 596 -5.13 -3.02 -28.04
N SER A 597 -4.69 -2.11 -27.18
CA SER A 597 -3.47 -1.32 -27.36
C SER A 597 -3.16 -0.51 -26.11
N GLY A 598 -1.96 0.05 -26.07
CA GLY A 598 -1.60 1.10 -25.11
C GLY A 598 -2.53 2.30 -25.25
N ASN A 599 -3.03 2.81 -24.13
CA ASN A 599 -3.99 3.91 -24.09
C ASN A 599 -3.52 5.10 -23.25
N MET A 600 -2.28 5.04 -22.78
CA MET A 600 -1.63 6.12 -22.10
C MET A 600 -0.13 6.08 -22.35
N VAL A 601 0.48 7.25 -22.32
CA VAL A 601 1.91 7.44 -22.53
C VAL A 601 2.44 8.51 -21.58
N LEU A 602 3.61 8.27 -21.00
CA LEU A 602 4.25 9.17 -20.06
C LEU A 602 5.45 9.87 -20.71
N ALA A 603 5.42 11.20 -20.71
CA ALA A 603 6.54 12.03 -21.12
C ALA A 603 7.12 12.81 -19.91
N ASP A 604 8.09 13.69 -20.16
CA ASP A 604 8.81 14.42 -19.11
C ASP A 604 7.95 15.45 -18.36
N ASP A 605 6.93 15.98 -19.01
CA ASP A 605 6.08 17.09 -18.56
C ASP A 605 4.60 16.70 -18.46
N LEU A 606 4.16 15.80 -19.33
CA LEU A 606 2.76 15.43 -19.53
C LEU A 606 2.57 13.91 -19.58
N VAL A 607 1.46 13.44 -19.01
CA VAL A 607 0.89 12.12 -19.31
C VAL A 607 -0.29 12.29 -20.26
N TYR A 608 -0.30 11.50 -21.33
CA TYR A 608 -1.37 11.47 -22.32
C TYR A 608 -2.26 10.26 -22.05
N CYS A 609 -3.58 10.44 -22.01
CA CYS A 609 -4.54 9.40 -21.66
C CYS A 609 -5.73 9.41 -22.61
N ALA A 610 -5.95 8.31 -23.33
CA ALA A 610 -7.11 8.12 -24.19
C ALA A 610 -8.39 7.90 -23.35
N THR A 611 -9.34 8.85 -23.46
CA THR A 611 -10.65 8.86 -22.80
C THR A 611 -11.75 9.00 -23.86
N ALA A 612 -12.46 7.91 -24.18
CA ALA A 612 -13.42 7.85 -25.29
C ALA A 612 -12.83 8.35 -26.63
N SER A 613 -13.32 9.47 -27.18
CA SER A 613 -12.90 10.07 -28.45
C SER A 613 -11.76 11.07 -28.35
N ARG A 614 -11.23 11.28 -27.14
CA ARG A 614 -10.20 12.30 -26.87
C ARG A 614 -8.97 11.68 -26.22
N CYS A 615 -7.84 12.37 -26.33
CA CYS A 615 -6.65 12.11 -25.54
C CYS A 615 -6.37 13.32 -24.63
N GLN A 616 -6.47 13.13 -23.32
CA GLN A 616 -6.22 14.17 -22.32
C GLN A 616 -4.74 14.18 -21.95
N ALA A 617 -4.10 15.35 -22.03
CA ALA A 617 -2.73 15.55 -21.56
C ALA A 617 -2.75 16.27 -20.21
N LEU A 618 -2.23 15.60 -19.18
CA LEU A 618 -2.20 16.10 -17.80
C LEU A 618 -0.78 16.41 -17.38
N ASP A 619 -0.59 17.49 -16.63
CA ASP A 619 0.66 17.81 -15.95
C ASP A 619 1.08 16.68 -15.00
N VAL A 620 2.33 16.24 -15.07
CA VAL A 620 2.79 15.08 -14.30
C VAL A 620 2.87 15.33 -12.79
N TYR A 621 3.05 16.58 -12.34
CA TYR A 621 3.17 16.89 -10.90
C TYR A 621 1.88 17.41 -10.28
N SER A 622 1.04 18.13 -11.03
CA SER A 622 -0.23 18.69 -10.52
C SER A 622 -1.45 17.86 -10.91
N GLY A 623 -1.38 17.07 -11.98
CA GLY A 623 -2.52 16.36 -12.55
C GLY A 623 -3.52 17.28 -13.27
N GLU A 624 -3.20 18.57 -13.41
CA GLU A 624 -4.03 19.55 -14.12
C GLU A 624 -4.09 19.23 -15.60
N LEU A 625 -5.27 19.42 -16.20
CA LEU A 625 -5.44 19.24 -17.65
C LEU A 625 -4.73 20.40 -18.37
N ARG A 626 -3.79 20.07 -19.26
CA ARG A 626 -3.07 21.07 -20.08
C ARG A 626 -3.62 21.12 -21.50
N LEU A 627 -3.91 19.96 -22.09
CA LEU A 627 -4.44 19.85 -23.46
C LEU A 627 -5.50 18.75 -23.53
N SER A 628 -6.45 18.92 -24.45
CA SER A 628 -7.39 17.87 -24.83
C SER A 628 -7.34 17.69 -26.34
N LEU A 629 -6.76 16.59 -26.80
CA LEU A 629 -6.56 16.28 -28.20
C LEU A 629 -7.80 15.55 -28.75
N GLU A 630 -8.24 15.95 -29.94
CA GLU A 630 -9.36 15.32 -30.65
C GLU A 630 -8.84 14.40 -31.76
N LEU A 631 -9.64 13.41 -32.14
CA LEU A 631 -9.38 12.64 -33.35
C LEU A 631 -9.39 13.56 -34.59
N PRO A 632 -8.60 13.25 -35.63
CA PRO A 632 -8.68 13.99 -36.88
C PRO A 632 -10.02 13.77 -37.59
N ALA A 633 -10.43 14.74 -38.41
CA ALA A 633 -11.56 14.57 -39.32
C ALA A 633 -11.25 13.47 -40.36
N PRO A 634 -12.26 12.67 -40.78
CA PRO A 634 -13.68 12.74 -40.42
C PRO A 634 -14.07 11.90 -39.18
N TYR A 635 -13.09 11.37 -38.44
CA TYR A 635 -13.34 10.37 -37.38
C TYR A 635 -13.96 10.98 -36.13
N ARG A 636 -13.59 12.22 -35.79
CA ARG A 636 -14.21 12.93 -34.64
C ARG A 636 -15.70 13.18 -34.86
N GLU A 637 -16.12 13.44 -36.10
CA GLU A 637 -17.52 13.66 -36.46
C GLU A 637 -18.31 12.34 -36.53
N SER A 638 -17.61 11.23 -36.78
CA SER A 638 -18.20 9.91 -37.04
C SER A 638 -18.34 9.02 -35.79
N GLY A 639 -18.19 9.59 -34.59
CA GLY A 639 -18.36 8.85 -33.33
C GLY A 639 -17.27 7.82 -33.02
N TYR A 640 -16.08 7.98 -33.60
CA TYR A 640 -14.94 7.09 -33.30
C TYR A 640 -14.37 7.37 -31.91
N HIS A 641 -13.71 6.36 -31.36
CA HIS A 641 -12.94 6.44 -30.13
C HIS A 641 -11.44 6.39 -30.43
N TRP A 642 -10.65 6.96 -29.53
CA TRP A 642 -9.21 6.87 -29.55
C TRP A 642 -8.76 5.43 -29.27
N GLY A 643 -8.04 4.85 -30.23
CA GLY A 643 -7.47 3.51 -30.20
C GLY A 643 -6.17 3.47 -29.44
N CYS A 644 -5.07 3.32 -30.17
CA CYS A 644 -3.70 3.24 -29.66
C CYS A 644 -3.14 4.63 -29.32
N SER A 645 -2.18 4.70 -28.40
CA SER A 645 -1.36 5.88 -28.12
C SER A 645 0.11 5.47 -28.00
N ALA A 646 1.00 6.14 -28.73
CA ALA A 646 2.45 5.97 -28.61
C ALA A 646 3.16 7.31 -28.80
N LEU A 647 4.34 7.49 -28.20
CA LEU A 647 5.15 8.70 -28.30
C LEU A 647 6.60 8.30 -28.58
N SER A 648 7.16 8.83 -29.67
CA SER A 648 8.59 8.77 -29.97
C SER A 648 9.01 10.08 -30.64
N ASP A 649 10.22 10.56 -30.38
CA ASP A 649 10.82 11.71 -31.06
C ASP A 649 9.91 12.96 -31.11
N GLY A 650 9.18 13.21 -30.02
CA GLY A 650 8.26 14.33 -29.90
C GLY A 650 6.91 14.18 -30.64
N VAL A 651 6.70 13.09 -31.35
CA VAL A 651 5.51 12.79 -32.16
C VAL A 651 4.57 11.87 -31.41
N LEU A 652 3.35 12.35 -31.14
CA LEU A 652 2.29 11.55 -30.53
C LEU A 652 1.51 10.83 -31.62
N LEU A 653 1.65 9.51 -31.67
CA LEU A 653 0.88 8.63 -32.54
C LEU A 653 -0.45 8.27 -31.89
N GLY A 654 -1.51 8.27 -32.69
CA GLY A 654 -2.84 7.79 -32.33
C GLY A 654 -3.45 6.92 -33.42
N SER A 655 -4.52 6.22 -33.08
CA SER A 655 -5.35 5.50 -34.05
C SER A 655 -6.84 5.67 -33.72
N ALA A 656 -7.73 5.43 -34.68
CA ALA A 656 -9.17 5.57 -34.46
C ALA A 656 -9.90 4.23 -34.60
N VAL A 657 -10.74 3.92 -33.63
CA VAL A 657 -11.60 2.73 -33.60
C VAL A 657 -13.06 3.13 -33.56
N LYS A 658 -13.94 2.40 -34.25
CA LYS A 658 -15.39 2.61 -34.19
C LYS A 658 -15.91 2.45 -32.76
N GLN A 659 -17.02 3.12 -32.43
CA GLN A 659 -17.66 3.00 -31.12
C GLN A 659 -17.93 1.53 -30.76
N GLY A 660 -17.69 1.15 -29.50
CA GLY A 660 -17.75 -0.24 -29.04
C GLY A 660 -16.48 -1.06 -29.31
N GLY A 661 -15.50 -0.51 -30.05
CA GLY A 661 -14.20 -1.15 -30.28
C GLY A 661 -13.35 -1.31 -29.01
N VAL A 662 -13.45 -0.36 -28.06
CA VAL A 662 -12.73 -0.39 -26.78
C VAL A 662 -13.61 -1.02 -25.70
N TYR A 663 -13.07 -2.03 -25.03
CA TYR A 663 -13.75 -2.65 -23.89
C TYR A 663 -13.51 -1.86 -22.61
N ARG A 664 -14.63 -1.46 -22.00
CA ARG A 664 -14.64 -0.73 -20.73
C ARG A 664 -15.53 -1.38 -19.69
N LYS A 665 -16.44 -2.29 -20.04
CA LYS A 665 -17.40 -2.83 -19.06
C LYS A 665 -16.69 -3.80 -18.12
N MET A 666 -16.79 -3.54 -16.82
CA MET A 666 -16.23 -4.41 -15.78
C MET A 666 -17.33 -5.32 -15.25
N ASN A 667 -17.39 -6.54 -15.76
CA ASN A 667 -18.34 -7.58 -15.35
C ASN A 667 -17.77 -8.98 -15.67
N TYR A 668 -18.46 -10.04 -15.26
CA TYR A 668 -18.06 -11.43 -15.50
C TYR A 668 -17.91 -11.76 -16.99
N GLN A 669 -18.84 -11.30 -17.84
CA GLN A 669 -18.84 -11.58 -19.27
C GLN A 669 -17.61 -10.99 -19.97
N ALA A 670 -17.23 -9.76 -19.60
CA ALA A 670 -16.08 -9.07 -20.15
C ALA A 670 -14.76 -9.80 -19.85
N ILE A 671 -14.67 -10.58 -18.76
CA ILE A 671 -13.49 -11.39 -18.47
C ILE A 671 -13.23 -12.40 -19.60
N TYR A 672 -14.27 -13.11 -20.04
CA TYR A 672 -14.15 -14.12 -21.09
C TYR A 672 -14.00 -13.48 -22.47
N GLU A 673 -14.86 -12.52 -22.80
CA GLU A 673 -14.86 -11.85 -24.10
C GLU A 673 -13.54 -11.14 -24.43
N SER A 674 -12.77 -10.75 -23.40
CA SER A 674 -11.52 -10.01 -23.59
C SER A 674 -10.24 -10.82 -23.33
N ASN A 675 -10.29 -11.91 -22.56
CA ASN A 675 -9.06 -12.56 -22.07
C ASN A 675 -8.97 -14.09 -22.27
N TYR A 676 -10.06 -14.79 -22.56
CA TYR A 676 -10.06 -16.26 -22.55
C TYR A 676 -10.68 -16.88 -23.80
N GLY A 677 -10.00 -17.90 -24.33
CA GLY A 677 -10.44 -18.70 -25.47
C GLY A 677 -9.58 -18.52 -26.72
N ASP A 678 -9.80 -19.41 -27.68
CA ASP A 678 -9.21 -19.33 -29.01
C ASP A 678 -10.09 -18.40 -29.85
N LYS A 679 -9.49 -17.52 -30.66
CA LYS A 679 -10.19 -16.58 -31.57
C LYS A 679 -10.90 -15.40 -30.89
N VAL A 680 -10.44 -14.98 -29.71
CA VAL A 680 -10.87 -13.74 -29.07
C VAL A 680 -10.66 -12.55 -30.02
N LYS A 681 -11.67 -11.67 -30.11
CA LYS A 681 -11.63 -10.52 -31.03
C LYS A 681 -10.68 -9.43 -30.53
N VAL A 682 -9.88 -8.88 -31.45
CA VAL A 682 -8.95 -7.79 -31.18
C VAL A 682 -9.44 -6.46 -31.71
N ALA A 683 -9.06 -5.38 -31.03
CA ALA A 683 -9.32 -4.03 -31.50
C ALA A 683 -8.56 -3.77 -32.80
N THR A 684 -9.22 -3.06 -33.70
CA THR A 684 -8.69 -2.73 -35.02
C THR A 684 -9.00 -1.28 -35.35
N SER A 685 -8.08 -0.61 -36.04
CA SER A 685 -8.24 0.80 -36.41
C SER A 685 -8.39 0.98 -37.91
N ASP A 686 -9.14 2.02 -38.28
CA ASP A 686 -9.37 2.37 -39.68
C ASP A 686 -8.41 3.48 -40.17
N VAL A 687 -7.64 4.06 -39.24
CA VAL A 687 -6.62 5.09 -39.50
C VAL A 687 -5.56 5.04 -38.40
N VAL A 688 -4.33 5.38 -38.79
CA VAL A 688 -3.24 5.75 -37.88
C VAL A 688 -2.87 7.19 -38.19
N PHE A 689 -2.63 8.00 -37.17
CA PHE A 689 -2.32 9.42 -37.34
C PHE A 689 -1.24 9.86 -36.37
N ALA A 690 -0.58 10.96 -36.67
CA ALA A 690 0.39 11.58 -35.79
C ALA A 690 0.09 13.04 -35.55
N MET A 691 0.36 13.48 -34.33
CA MET A 691 0.20 14.86 -33.89
C MET A 691 1.47 15.36 -33.25
N ASP A 692 1.69 16.66 -33.33
CA ASP A 692 2.64 17.32 -32.46
C ASP A 692 2.13 17.27 -31.02
N ARG A 693 2.93 16.71 -30.10
CA ARG A 693 2.45 16.43 -28.74
C ARG A 693 2.12 17.69 -27.93
N LYS A 694 2.77 18.82 -28.23
CA LYS A 694 2.63 20.07 -27.47
C LYS A 694 1.48 20.94 -27.98
N SER A 695 1.38 21.10 -29.29
CA SER A 695 0.33 21.92 -29.91
C SER A 695 -0.95 21.15 -30.19
N GLY A 696 -0.88 19.82 -30.28
CA GLY A 696 -1.99 18.97 -30.71
C GLY A 696 -2.29 19.05 -32.20
N GLN A 697 -1.47 19.77 -32.98
CA GLN A 697 -1.67 19.89 -34.42
C GLN A 697 -1.39 18.56 -35.12
N LEU A 698 -2.31 18.18 -36.00
CA LEU A 698 -2.16 17.01 -36.87
C LEU A 698 -0.95 17.19 -37.80
N ARG A 699 -0.07 16.20 -37.85
CA ARG A 699 1.06 16.16 -38.77
C ARG A 699 0.73 15.37 -40.04
N TRP A 700 0.21 14.17 -39.87
CA TRP A 700 -0.15 13.29 -40.97
C TRP A 700 -1.21 12.27 -40.55
N GLN A 701 -1.87 11.67 -41.56
CA GLN A 701 -2.78 10.54 -41.43
C GLN A 701 -2.40 9.46 -42.45
N TYR A 702 -2.34 8.21 -41.99
CA TYR A 702 -2.15 7.03 -42.82
C TYR A 702 -3.48 6.28 -42.95
N GLN A 703 -3.97 6.20 -44.19
CA GLN A 703 -5.13 5.40 -44.54
C GLN A 703 -4.67 3.99 -44.96
N PRO A 704 -4.93 2.95 -44.15
CA PRO A 704 -4.49 1.59 -44.44
C PRO A 704 -5.33 0.94 -45.55
N GLY A 705 -4.77 -0.10 -46.20
CA GLY A 705 -5.47 -0.87 -47.24
C GLY A 705 -6.52 -1.86 -46.69
N GLY A 706 -6.41 -2.20 -45.42
CA GLY A 706 -7.38 -2.96 -44.63
C GLY A 706 -7.29 -2.52 -43.16
N SER A 707 -8.14 -3.01 -42.26
CA SER A 707 -8.09 -2.58 -40.86
C SER A 707 -6.75 -2.95 -40.21
N VAL A 708 -6.19 -2.01 -39.45
CA VAL A 708 -4.94 -2.18 -38.69
C VAL A 708 -5.22 -2.96 -37.42
N ILE A 709 -4.38 -3.94 -37.10
CA ILE A 709 -4.44 -4.71 -35.86
C ILE A 709 -3.79 -3.90 -34.75
N ASN A 710 -4.57 -3.31 -33.83
CA ASN A 710 -4.04 -2.34 -32.85
C ASN A 710 -2.89 -2.88 -31.98
N PRO A 711 -2.92 -4.14 -31.48
CA PRO A 711 -1.82 -4.67 -30.68
C PRO A 711 -0.47 -4.74 -31.42
N SER A 712 -0.48 -4.58 -32.75
CA SER A 712 0.71 -4.68 -33.60
C SER A 712 1.42 -3.34 -33.84
N ILE A 713 0.88 -2.23 -33.37
CA ILE A 713 1.49 -0.91 -33.58
C ILE A 713 2.71 -0.79 -32.65
N SER A 714 3.90 -0.69 -33.25
CA SER A 714 5.17 -0.43 -32.55
C SER A 714 5.93 0.69 -33.25
N VAL A 715 6.71 1.45 -32.50
CA VAL A 715 7.48 2.60 -32.99
C VAL A 715 8.90 2.50 -32.47
N ALA A 716 9.88 2.49 -33.38
CA ALA A 716 11.29 2.50 -33.04
C ALA A 716 12.11 3.07 -34.21
N ASP A 717 13.26 3.68 -33.91
CA ASP A 717 14.23 4.12 -34.91
C ASP A 717 13.63 5.03 -36.00
N GLY A 718 12.76 5.98 -35.58
CA GLY A 718 12.06 6.89 -36.49
C GLY A 718 11.01 6.24 -37.39
N ARG A 719 10.60 4.99 -37.10
CA ARG A 719 9.67 4.20 -37.93
C ARG A 719 8.48 3.73 -37.13
N VAL A 720 7.33 3.64 -37.80
CA VAL A 720 6.09 3.03 -37.29
C VAL A 720 5.86 1.72 -38.01
N TYR A 721 5.75 0.63 -37.27
CA TYR A 721 5.43 -0.70 -37.78
C TYR A 721 4.00 -1.07 -37.40
N LEU A 722 3.28 -1.67 -38.34
CA LEU A 722 1.92 -2.15 -38.11
C LEU A 722 1.60 -3.37 -38.98
N ILE A 723 0.59 -4.13 -38.55
CA ILE A 723 -0.03 -5.20 -39.31
C ILE A 723 -1.41 -4.73 -39.75
N GLU A 724 -1.67 -4.72 -41.06
CA GLU A 724 -3.01 -4.47 -41.61
C GLU A 724 -3.56 -5.71 -42.32
N SER A 725 -4.88 -5.87 -42.30
CA SER A 725 -5.55 -6.96 -43.02
C SER A 725 -5.34 -6.84 -44.53
N GLY A 726 -5.11 -7.98 -45.20
CA GLY A 726 -5.06 -8.02 -46.66
C GLY A 726 -6.42 -7.78 -47.32
N ASP A 727 -7.53 -7.96 -46.59
CA ASP A 727 -8.91 -7.79 -47.07
C ASP A 727 -9.42 -6.36 -46.83
N PRO A 728 -9.65 -5.55 -47.89
CA PRO A 728 -10.19 -4.20 -47.76
C PRO A 728 -11.60 -4.12 -47.17
N LEU A 729 -12.38 -5.21 -47.21
CA LEU A 729 -13.72 -5.25 -46.62
C LEU A 729 -13.69 -5.19 -45.09
N SER A 730 -12.54 -5.46 -44.47
CA SER A 730 -12.34 -5.30 -43.02
C SER A 730 -12.69 -3.88 -42.54
N LEU A 731 -12.31 -2.84 -43.31
CA LEU A 731 -12.60 -1.43 -43.01
C LEU A 731 -14.10 -1.11 -43.02
N LYS A 732 -14.89 -1.85 -43.82
CA LYS A 732 -16.34 -1.66 -43.96
C LYS A 732 -17.15 -2.31 -42.84
N ARG A 733 -16.52 -3.08 -41.93
CA ARG A 733 -17.20 -3.72 -40.81
C ARG A 733 -17.76 -2.67 -39.84
N LYS A 734 -18.95 -2.93 -39.30
CA LYS A 734 -19.64 -2.04 -38.34
C LYS A 734 -18.91 -1.90 -36.99
N GLN A 735 -18.08 -2.88 -36.62
CA GLN A 735 -17.36 -2.91 -35.35
C GLN A 735 -15.86 -3.00 -35.59
N SER A 736 -15.09 -2.23 -34.82
CA SER A 736 -13.63 -2.26 -34.79
C SER A 736 -13.08 -3.37 -33.91
N ARG A 737 -13.74 -4.55 -33.90
CA ARG A 737 -13.21 -5.76 -33.27
C ARG A 737 -13.46 -6.99 -34.13
N MET A 738 -12.39 -7.69 -34.48
CA MET A 738 -12.42 -8.86 -35.36
C MET A 738 -11.54 -9.97 -34.81
N SER A 739 -11.90 -11.22 -35.08
CA SER A 739 -11.06 -12.37 -34.79
C SER A 739 -9.93 -12.46 -35.82
N TYR A 740 -8.83 -13.11 -35.48
CA TYR A 740 -7.72 -13.27 -36.41
C TYR A 740 -8.07 -14.04 -37.69
N PRO A 741 -8.90 -15.09 -37.67
CA PRO A 741 -9.37 -15.72 -38.91
C PRO A 741 -10.09 -14.74 -39.84
N GLU A 742 -10.88 -13.80 -39.30
CA GLU A 742 -11.53 -12.76 -40.10
C GLU A 742 -10.53 -11.74 -40.66
N LEU A 743 -9.46 -11.41 -39.91
CA LEU A 743 -8.45 -10.44 -40.32
C LEU A 743 -7.43 -11.00 -41.33
N VAL A 744 -7.04 -12.27 -41.18
CA VAL A 744 -6.09 -12.94 -42.07
C VAL A 744 -6.80 -13.43 -43.32
N GLY A 745 -7.90 -14.17 -43.17
CA GLY A 745 -8.67 -14.71 -44.27
C GLY A 745 -7.84 -15.39 -45.38
N GLN A 746 -8.36 -15.37 -46.60
CA GLN A 746 -7.60 -15.81 -47.77
C GLN A 746 -6.60 -14.75 -48.24
N ALA A 747 -6.80 -13.47 -47.92
CA ALA A 747 -5.94 -12.38 -48.39
C ALA A 747 -4.61 -12.26 -47.64
N GLY A 748 -4.45 -12.89 -46.47
CA GLY A 748 -3.26 -12.73 -45.62
C GLY A 748 -3.26 -11.39 -44.88
N VAL A 749 -2.08 -10.98 -44.42
CA VAL A 749 -1.85 -9.67 -43.79
C VAL A 749 -0.64 -8.98 -44.42
N ARG A 750 -0.56 -7.67 -44.27
CA ARG A 750 0.61 -6.87 -44.68
C ARG A 750 1.32 -6.34 -43.47
N LEU A 751 2.63 -6.52 -43.43
CA LEU A 751 3.51 -5.78 -42.54
C LEU A 751 3.83 -4.46 -43.24
N VAL A 752 3.57 -3.34 -42.58
CA VAL A 752 3.79 -2.00 -43.13
C VAL A 752 4.74 -1.24 -42.23
N CYS A 753 5.70 -0.55 -42.86
CA CYS A 753 6.60 0.38 -42.20
C CYS A 753 6.37 1.78 -42.76
N LEU A 754 6.16 2.74 -41.86
CA LEU A 754 5.99 4.15 -42.17
C LEU A 754 7.12 4.96 -41.53
N ASP A 755 7.48 6.06 -42.15
CA ASP A 755 8.30 7.09 -41.53
C ASP A 755 7.49 7.81 -40.43
N LEU A 756 8.05 7.93 -39.22
CA LEU A 756 7.36 8.51 -38.06
C LEU A 756 7.03 10.00 -38.26
N GLN A 757 7.87 10.75 -38.95
CA GLN A 757 7.72 12.19 -39.06
C GLN A 757 6.72 12.59 -40.16
N THR A 758 6.65 11.83 -41.24
CA THR A 758 5.89 12.16 -42.44
C THR A 758 4.68 11.24 -42.68
N GLY A 759 4.66 10.05 -42.08
CA GLY A 759 3.67 9.02 -42.36
C GLY A 759 3.85 8.35 -43.72
N ALA A 760 4.93 8.67 -44.44
CA ALA A 760 5.23 8.09 -45.74
C ALA A 760 5.55 6.60 -45.60
N LYS A 761 4.97 5.79 -46.47
CA LYS A 761 5.22 4.34 -46.51
C LYS A 761 6.64 4.08 -47.01
N ILE A 762 7.45 3.42 -46.18
CA ILE A 762 8.83 3.03 -46.51
C ILE A 762 8.81 1.70 -47.24
N TRP A 763 8.14 0.71 -46.67
CA TRP A 763 7.99 -0.61 -47.29
C TRP A 763 6.71 -1.31 -46.85
N THR A 764 6.35 -2.34 -47.61
CA THR A 764 5.26 -3.25 -47.30
C THR A 764 5.69 -4.67 -47.64
N GLN A 765 5.46 -5.60 -46.73
CA GLN A 765 5.79 -7.01 -46.88
C GLN A 765 4.53 -7.85 -46.69
N GLU A 766 4.15 -8.60 -47.73
CA GLU A 766 3.07 -9.59 -47.62
C GLU A 766 3.49 -10.71 -46.66
N HIS A 767 2.59 -11.09 -45.76
CA HIS A 767 2.84 -12.09 -44.76
C HIS A 767 1.60 -12.97 -44.52
N ARG A 768 1.82 -14.27 -44.46
CA ARG A 768 0.78 -15.24 -44.10
C ARG A 768 1.16 -15.90 -42.78
N PRO A 769 0.44 -15.59 -41.68
CA PRO A 769 0.64 -16.25 -40.40
C PRO A 769 0.30 -17.74 -40.48
N ALA A 770 0.72 -18.47 -39.45
CA ALA A 770 0.26 -19.80 -39.13
C ALA A 770 -1.26 -19.96 -39.18
N ASP A 771 -1.74 -21.09 -39.70
CA ASP A 771 -3.12 -21.52 -39.48
C ASP A 771 -3.39 -21.64 -37.97
N GLY A 772 -4.55 -21.14 -37.54
CA GLY A 772 -4.94 -21.15 -36.12
C GLY A 772 -4.15 -20.16 -35.25
N MET A 773 -3.68 -19.04 -35.80
CA MET A 773 -3.07 -17.95 -35.04
C MET A 773 -4.00 -17.40 -33.94
N HIS A 774 -3.46 -17.17 -32.74
CA HIS A 774 -4.19 -16.59 -31.61
C HIS A 774 -3.73 -15.20 -31.16
N THR A 775 -2.44 -14.88 -31.14
CA THR A 775 -1.97 -13.59 -30.59
C THR A 775 -0.70 -13.13 -31.30
N PRO A 776 -0.73 -12.05 -32.10
CA PRO A 776 0.45 -11.35 -32.56
C PRO A 776 0.98 -10.41 -31.47
N PHE A 777 2.29 -10.38 -31.33
CA PHE A 777 3.03 -9.31 -30.69
C PHE A 777 4.09 -8.80 -31.66
N THR A 778 4.17 -7.47 -31.81
CA THR A 778 5.24 -6.81 -32.55
C THR A 778 6.15 -6.09 -31.57
N LEU A 779 7.46 -6.24 -31.79
CA LEU A 779 8.49 -5.56 -31.04
C LEU A 779 9.45 -4.94 -32.05
N ALA A 780 9.92 -3.73 -31.79
CA ALA A 780 10.86 -3.05 -32.66
C ALA A 780 11.95 -2.35 -31.85
N LYS A 781 13.20 -2.56 -32.25
CA LYS A 781 14.39 -1.94 -31.66
C LYS A 781 15.59 -2.18 -32.58
N ASP A 782 16.54 -1.25 -32.61
CA ASP A 782 17.84 -1.40 -33.26
C ASP A 782 17.75 -1.92 -34.70
N GLY A 783 16.84 -1.30 -35.48
CA GLY A 783 16.63 -1.60 -36.90
C GLY A 783 16.00 -2.96 -37.17
N ARG A 784 15.35 -3.59 -36.19
CA ARG A 784 14.69 -4.90 -36.34
C ARG A 784 13.21 -4.83 -35.96
N LEU A 785 12.38 -5.51 -36.73
CA LEU A 785 10.99 -5.80 -36.38
C LEU A 785 10.87 -7.28 -36.03
N VAL A 786 10.52 -7.57 -34.78
CA VAL A 786 10.21 -8.91 -34.29
C VAL A 786 8.71 -9.11 -34.29
N LEU A 787 8.27 -10.26 -34.75
CA LEU A 787 6.88 -10.64 -34.83
C LEU A 787 6.70 -12.05 -34.26
N VAL A 788 5.88 -12.15 -33.21
CA VAL A 788 5.63 -13.40 -32.51
C VAL A 788 4.15 -13.74 -32.57
N TYR A 789 3.84 -14.99 -32.94
CA TYR A 789 2.47 -15.50 -32.91
C TYR A 789 2.38 -16.80 -32.11
N SER A 790 1.33 -16.92 -31.30
CA SER A 790 0.95 -18.21 -30.71
C SER A 790 -0.04 -18.98 -31.61
N CYS A 791 0.07 -20.29 -31.68
CA CYS A 791 -0.91 -21.17 -32.34
C CYS A 791 -0.96 -22.56 -31.69
N ASN A 792 -2.07 -23.28 -31.90
CA ASN A 792 -2.21 -24.68 -31.50
C ASN A 792 -1.92 -25.60 -32.68
N ARG A 793 -1.02 -26.58 -32.52
CA ARG A 793 -0.66 -27.54 -33.58
C ARG A 793 -0.37 -28.93 -33.04
N LEU A 794 -0.59 -29.95 -33.87
CA LEU A 794 -0.12 -31.30 -33.58
C LEU A 794 1.38 -31.35 -33.88
N ALA A 795 2.21 -31.49 -32.84
CA ALA A 795 3.63 -31.71 -33.03
C ALA A 795 3.90 -33.09 -33.65
N GLU A 796 5.01 -33.22 -34.38
CA GLU A 796 5.41 -34.47 -35.01
C GLU A 796 5.52 -35.59 -33.97
N GLY A 797 4.88 -36.73 -34.23
CA GLY A 797 4.81 -37.88 -33.30
C GLY A 797 3.89 -37.69 -32.08
N ALA A 798 3.26 -36.52 -31.89
CA ALA A 798 2.34 -36.29 -30.77
C ALA A 798 0.92 -36.80 -31.07
N LYS A 799 0.22 -37.32 -30.05
CA LYS A 799 -1.19 -37.75 -30.15
C LYS A 799 -2.19 -36.61 -29.88
N LYS A 800 -1.72 -35.47 -29.36
CA LYS A 800 -2.57 -34.32 -28.99
C LYS A 800 -1.88 -33.02 -29.40
N PRO A 801 -2.65 -31.99 -29.80
CA PRO A 801 -2.09 -30.70 -30.11
C PRO A 801 -1.37 -30.10 -28.89
N THR A 802 -0.34 -29.30 -29.17
CA THR A 802 0.44 -28.49 -28.25
C THR A 802 0.38 -27.02 -28.69
N MET A 803 0.70 -26.11 -27.77
CA MET A 803 0.89 -24.70 -28.09
C MET A 803 2.29 -24.46 -28.65
N HIS A 804 2.37 -23.67 -29.71
CA HIS A 804 3.58 -23.24 -30.39
C HIS A 804 3.66 -21.71 -30.38
N TYR A 805 4.87 -21.18 -30.30
CA TYR A 805 5.17 -19.80 -30.67
C TYR A 805 6.04 -19.81 -31.92
N GLU A 806 5.61 -19.05 -32.93
CA GLU A 806 6.41 -18.77 -34.10
C GLU A 806 7.02 -17.38 -33.96
N VAL A 807 8.33 -17.29 -34.19
CA VAL A 807 9.10 -16.06 -34.12
C VAL A 807 9.61 -15.73 -35.51
N TYR A 808 9.42 -14.50 -35.94
CA TYR A 808 9.94 -13.95 -37.18
C TYR A 808 10.69 -12.66 -36.87
N VAL A 809 11.85 -12.47 -37.47
CA VAL A 809 12.62 -11.22 -37.37
C VAL A 809 12.86 -10.67 -38.76
N PHE A 810 12.45 -9.43 -38.97
CA PHE A 810 12.57 -8.69 -40.22
C PHE A 810 13.51 -7.51 -40.04
N SER A 811 14.19 -7.12 -41.13
CA SER A 811 14.93 -5.87 -41.19
C SER A 811 13.95 -4.70 -41.16
N GLY A 812 14.17 -3.76 -40.25
CA GLY A 812 13.41 -2.50 -40.16
C GLY A 812 13.66 -1.59 -41.37
N GLU A 813 14.78 -1.74 -42.06
CA GLU A 813 15.16 -0.91 -43.20
C GLU A 813 14.35 -1.21 -44.46
N ASN A 814 14.15 -2.50 -44.76
CA ASN A 814 13.58 -2.93 -46.04
C ASN A 814 12.52 -4.05 -45.92
N GLY A 815 12.20 -4.50 -44.71
CA GLY A 815 11.19 -5.55 -44.47
C GLY A 815 11.64 -6.97 -44.82
N ALA A 816 12.91 -7.18 -45.19
CA ALA A 816 13.42 -8.50 -45.53
C ALA A 816 13.45 -9.41 -44.29
N LEU A 817 13.02 -10.67 -44.44
CA LEU A 817 13.11 -11.67 -43.38
C LEU A 817 14.58 -12.00 -43.08
N VAL A 818 15.00 -11.78 -41.84
CA VAL A 818 16.34 -12.12 -41.34
C VAL A 818 16.39 -13.58 -40.91
N TRP A 819 15.49 -13.97 -40.01
CA TRP A 819 15.36 -15.35 -39.56
C TRP A 819 13.95 -15.65 -39.03
N LYS A 820 13.62 -16.93 -38.92
CA LYS A 820 12.39 -17.42 -38.29
C LYS A 820 12.65 -18.71 -37.52
N ASP A 821 11.89 -18.91 -36.45
CA ASP A 821 11.87 -20.15 -35.68
C ASP A 821 10.44 -20.58 -35.34
N ARG A 822 10.20 -21.89 -35.29
CA ARG A 822 8.88 -22.49 -35.05
C ARG A 822 9.02 -23.64 -34.07
N LYS A 823 9.15 -23.32 -32.78
CA LYS A 823 9.34 -24.35 -31.75
C LYS A 823 8.03 -24.85 -31.16
N ASN A 824 8.06 -26.12 -30.74
CA ASN A 824 7.09 -26.65 -29.79
C ASN A 824 7.49 -26.23 -28.37
N TYR A 825 6.54 -25.70 -27.63
CA TYR A 825 6.75 -25.24 -26.25
C TYR A 825 6.27 -26.27 -25.22
N HIS A 826 5.80 -27.43 -25.69
CA HIS A 826 5.33 -28.58 -24.91
C HIS A 826 4.22 -28.25 -23.91
N GLN A 827 3.49 -27.15 -24.15
CA GLN A 827 2.32 -26.78 -23.35
C GLN A 827 1.05 -27.29 -24.01
N ARG A 828 0.06 -27.61 -23.18
CA ARG A 828 -1.26 -27.99 -23.68
C ARG A 828 -1.96 -26.76 -24.28
N PRO A 829 -2.78 -26.93 -25.33
CA PRO A 829 -3.68 -25.90 -25.82
C PRO A 829 -4.68 -25.44 -24.76
N ASN A 830 -5.20 -24.23 -24.95
CA ASN A 830 -6.46 -23.75 -24.36
C ASN A 830 -6.46 -23.79 -22.83
N LEU A 831 -5.33 -23.41 -22.24
CA LEU A 831 -5.16 -23.36 -20.80
C LEU A 831 -5.87 -22.13 -20.22
N ASP A 832 -6.40 -22.27 -19.01
CA ASP A 832 -7.21 -21.25 -18.31
C ASP A 832 -6.38 -20.06 -17.79
N HIS A 833 -5.13 -19.93 -18.19
CA HIS A 833 -4.18 -18.98 -17.59
C HIS A 833 -3.46 -18.09 -18.61
N GLY A 834 -3.82 -18.16 -19.90
CA GLY A 834 -3.30 -17.25 -20.93
C GLY A 834 -1.89 -17.64 -21.40
N GLU A 835 -1.58 -18.93 -21.39
CA GLU A 835 -0.32 -19.47 -21.89
C GLU A 835 -0.08 -19.13 -23.36
N GLN A 836 -1.14 -18.98 -24.16
CA GLN A 836 -1.10 -18.46 -25.55
C GLN A 836 -0.93 -16.94 -25.66
N ASP A 837 -0.82 -16.20 -24.55
CA ASP A 837 -0.78 -14.74 -24.50
C ASP A 837 0.52 -14.22 -23.87
N ARG A 838 1.65 -14.91 -24.06
CA ARG A 838 2.93 -14.48 -23.48
C ARG A 838 3.62 -13.51 -24.44
N HIS A 839 3.69 -12.25 -24.02
CA HIS A 839 4.47 -11.25 -24.73
C HIS A 839 5.96 -11.55 -24.52
N PRO A 840 6.80 -11.56 -25.57
CA PRO A 840 8.25 -11.73 -25.42
C PRO A 840 8.89 -10.46 -24.82
N ALA A 841 10.17 -10.52 -24.47
CA ALA A 841 10.94 -9.33 -24.08
C ALA A 841 12.24 -9.23 -24.88
N MET A 842 12.63 -8.03 -25.28
CA MET A 842 13.93 -7.74 -25.89
C MET A 842 14.84 -7.14 -24.83
N VAL A 843 15.89 -7.85 -24.43
CA VAL A 843 16.84 -7.43 -23.38
C VAL A 843 18.22 -7.34 -24.00
N GLY A 844 18.72 -6.13 -24.25
CA GLY A 844 19.94 -5.94 -25.04
C GLY A 844 19.83 -6.66 -26.40
N GLU A 845 20.78 -7.56 -26.68
CA GLU A 845 20.82 -8.35 -27.93
C GLU A 845 20.05 -9.68 -27.83
N GLN A 846 19.25 -9.89 -26.78
CA GLN A 846 18.51 -11.13 -26.56
C GLN A 846 17.01 -10.95 -26.77
N LEU A 847 16.37 -11.95 -27.36
CA LEU A 847 14.91 -12.10 -27.38
C LEU A 847 14.49 -13.22 -26.44
N VAL A 848 13.75 -12.88 -25.41
CA VAL A 848 13.20 -13.81 -24.43
C VAL A 848 11.77 -14.19 -24.84
N MET A 849 11.60 -15.41 -25.34
CA MET A 849 10.29 -16.01 -25.65
C MET A 849 10.16 -17.32 -24.87
N GLU A 850 9.47 -17.25 -23.73
CA GLU A 850 9.45 -18.31 -22.71
C GLU A 850 9.17 -19.72 -23.27
N PRO A 851 10.05 -20.72 -23.03
CA PRO A 851 11.19 -20.68 -22.11
C PRO A 851 12.52 -20.27 -22.76
N TYR A 852 12.58 -20.06 -24.08
CA TYR A 852 13.83 -19.87 -24.80
C TYR A 852 14.33 -18.42 -24.74
N ILE A 853 15.65 -18.29 -24.70
CA ILE A 853 16.36 -17.03 -24.89
C ILE A 853 17.12 -17.17 -26.21
N TYR A 854 16.82 -16.29 -27.16
CA TYR A 854 17.43 -16.26 -28.47
C TYR A 854 18.45 -15.13 -28.54
N ASP A 855 19.55 -15.36 -29.23
CA ASP A 855 20.37 -14.31 -29.82
C ASP A 855 19.56 -13.63 -30.94
N LEU A 856 19.30 -12.33 -30.80
CA LEU A 856 18.39 -11.60 -31.67
C LEU A 856 18.92 -11.48 -33.10
N ALA A 857 20.25 -11.43 -33.28
CA ALA A 857 20.86 -11.29 -34.59
C ALA A 857 20.80 -12.59 -35.40
N THR A 858 21.07 -13.73 -34.76
CA THR A 858 21.26 -15.02 -35.43
C THR A 858 20.08 -15.99 -35.29
N GLY A 859 19.18 -15.77 -34.33
CA GLY A 859 18.09 -16.68 -34.01
C GLY A 859 18.54 -17.96 -33.29
N LYS A 860 19.81 -18.06 -32.85
CA LYS A 860 20.31 -19.20 -32.08
C LYS A 860 19.80 -19.11 -30.64
N VAL A 861 19.38 -20.25 -30.07
CA VAL A 861 19.00 -20.32 -28.65
C VAL A 861 20.28 -20.24 -27.80
N SER A 862 20.43 -19.18 -27.04
CA SER A 862 21.54 -18.95 -26.11
C SER A 862 21.26 -19.47 -24.70
N GLY A 863 19.99 -19.67 -24.34
CA GLY A 863 19.61 -20.16 -23.01
C GLY A 863 18.13 -20.51 -22.86
N GLN A 864 17.76 -20.91 -21.64
CA GLN A 864 16.36 -21.12 -21.26
C GLN A 864 16.09 -20.60 -19.85
N PHE A 865 14.92 -20.00 -19.64
CA PHE A 865 14.44 -19.62 -18.31
C PHE A 865 13.23 -20.46 -17.88
N LYS A 866 13.08 -20.65 -16.57
CA LYS A 866 11.95 -21.36 -15.97
C LYS A 866 11.33 -20.52 -14.86
N ARG A 867 9.99 -20.46 -14.84
CA ARG A 867 9.25 -19.80 -13.77
C ARG A 867 9.40 -20.54 -12.46
N VAL A 868 9.90 -19.85 -11.44
CA VAL A 868 9.92 -20.37 -10.07
C VAL A 868 8.60 -20.11 -9.36
N GLY A 869 8.22 -21.02 -8.46
CA GLY A 869 7.12 -20.79 -7.53
C GLY A 869 5.72 -21.23 -7.99
N GLY A 870 5.58 -21.80 -9.19
CA GLY A 870 4.37 -22.48 -9.70
C GLY A 870 3.25 -21.56 -10.19
N GLY A 871 2.50 -22.03 -11.21
CA GLY A 871 1.47 -21.25 -11.92
C GLY A 871 2.06 -20.14 -12.81
N GLY A 872 1.43 -19.82 -13.95
CA GLY A 872 2.08 -18.99 -14.99
C GLY A 872 1.13 -18.15 -15.84
N CYS A 873 0.09 -17.56 -15.25
CA CYS A 873 -0.67 -16.52 -15.94
C CYS A 873 0.10 -15.19 -15.93
N GLY A 874 0.03 -14.47 -17.05
CA GLY A 874 0.64 -13.15 -17.22
C GLY A 874 2.02 -13.19 -17.89
N THR A 875 2.35 -12.08 -18.54
CA THR A 875 3.58 -11.92 -19.29
C THR A 875 4.76 -11.49 -18.41
N ILE A 876 5.97 -11.51 -18.97
CA ILE A 876 7.19 -11.05 -18.31
C ILE A 876 7.35 -9.53 -18.48
N SER A 877 8.02 -8.91 -17.52
CA SER A 877 8.65 -7.59 -17.65
C SER A 877 10.14 -7.74 -17.34
N ALA A 878 10.99 -6.95 -17.99
CA ALA A 878 12.43 -7.11 -17.85
C ALA A 878 13.13 -5.80 -17.46
N SER A 879 14.18 -5.94 -16.67
CA SER A 879 15.28 -4.98 -16.58
C SER A 879 16.43 -5.45 -17.49
N GLY A 880 17.53 -4.70 -17.55
CA GLY A 880 18.74 -5.16 -18.22
C GLY A 880 19.37 -6.42 -17.60
N ASN A 881 19.02 -6.76 -16.35
CA ASN A 881 19.66 -7.85 -15.60
C ASN A 881 18.72 -8.99 -15.16
N ALA A 882 17.40 -8.77 -15.17
CA ALA A 882 16.46 -9.73 -14.62
C ALA A 882 15.08 -9.68 -15.29
N LEU A 883 14.41 -10.82 -15.28
CA LEU A 883 13.02 -10.98 -15.69
C LEU A 883 12.14 -11.01 -14.45
N TYR A 884 10.96 -10.42 -14.52
CA TYR A 884 9.96 -10.39 -13.46
C TYR A 884 8.65 -10.94 -13.99
N PHE A 885 8.05 -11.82 -13.21
CA PHE A 885 6.83 -12.49 -13.64
C PHE A 885 5.98 -12.97 -12.48
N ARG A 886 4.69 -13.08 -12.79
CA ARG A 886 3.75 -13.68 -11.86
C ARG A 886 3.97 -15.18 -11.75
N ALA A 887 3.99 -15.65 -10.51
CA ALA A 887 3.83 -17.03 -10.11
C ALA A 887 2.68 -17.13 -9.07
N LYS A 888 2.81 -18.00 -8.07
CA LYS A 888 1.95 -17.94 -6.86
C LYS A 888 2.05 -16.58 -6.16
N ASN A 889 3.22 -15.94 -6.22
CA ASN A 889 3.47 -14.59 -5.74
C ASN A 889 4.39 -13.86 -6.75
N LEU A 890 4.98 -12.74 -6.32
CA LEU A 890 5.99 -11.98 -7.05
C LEU A 890 7.28 -12.82 -7.17
N ALA A 891 7.82 -12.95 -8.38
CA ALA A 891 9.02 -13.73 -8.66
C ALA A 891 9.89 -13.05 -9.70
N SER A 892 11.18 -13.35 -9.65
CA SER A 892 12.19 -12.88 -10.59
C SER A 892 13.01 -14.06 -11.14
N TYR A 893 13.70 -13.82 -12.24
CA TYR A 893 14.75 -14.66 -12.80
C TYR A 893 15.93 -13.76 -13.16
N ASP A 894 17.04 -13.95 -12.47
CA ASP A 894 18.28 -13.24 -12.71
C ASP A 894 18.97 -13.81 -13.96
N LEU A 895 19.19 -12.97 -14.96
CA LEU A 895 19.79 -13.39 -16.23
C LEU A 895 21.27 -13.75 -16.06
N ASN A 896 21.99 -12.99 -15.22
CA ASN A 896 23.40 -13.20 -14.96
C ASN A 896 23.63 -14.49 -14.14
N LYS A 897 22.77 -14.75 -13.16
CA LYS A 897 22.85 -15.95 -12.29
C LYS A 897 22.12 -17.16 -12.88
N SER A 898 21.38 -16.99 -13.99
CA SER A 898 20.50 -18.00 -14.58
C SER A 898 19.58 -18.69 -13.56
N LYS A 899 19.09 -17.92 -12.58
CA LYS A 899 18.36 -18.45 -11.41
C LYS A 899 17.16 -17.60 -11.06
N GLY A 900 16.03 -18.27 -10.80
CA GLY A 900 14.82 -17.61 -10.31
C GLY A 900 14.69 -17.63 -8.80
N ASP A 901 14.03 -16.59 -8.26
CA ASP A 901 13.62 -16.57 -6.87
C ASP A 901 12.26 -15.88 -6.64
N ARG A 902 11.61 -16.18 -5.50
CA ARG A 902 10.43 -15.43 -5.04
C ARG A 902 10.86 -14.13 -4.39
N ILE A 903 10.20 -13.02 -4.71
CA ILE A 903 10.49 -11.72 -4.08
C ILE A 903 9.81 -11.63 -2.71
N THR A 904 8.52 -11.97 -2.64
CA THR A 904 7.76 -12.01 -1.37
C THR A 904 6.56 -12.95 -1.47
N SER A 905 6.04 -13.40 -0.32
CA SER A 905 4.88 -14.29 -0.21
C SER A 905 3.58 -13.58 0.22
N VAL A 906 3.64 -12.30 0.58
CA VAL A 906 2.55 -11.62 1.30
C VAL A 906 1.59 -10.85 0.41
N SER A 907 1.95 -10.64 -0.86
CA SER A 907 1.14 -9.92 -1.85
C SER A 907 1.01 -10.70 -3.15
N ARG A 908 0.10 -10.24 -4.02
CA ARG A 908 -0.28 -10.85 -5.28
C ARG A 908 -0.23 -9.83 -6.42
N SER A 909 0.42 -10.20 -7.51
CA SER A 909 0.43 -9.40 -8.74
C SER A 909 -0.85 -9.52 -9.56
N GLY A 910 -1.05 -8.53 -10.45
CA GLY A 910 -2.07 -8.55 -11.51
C GLY A 910 -1.91 -9.75 -12.48
N CYS A 911 -2.89 -9.98 -13.36
CA CYS A 911 -2.86 -11.09 -14.33
C CYS A 911 -2.17 -10.75 -15.68
N TRP A 912 -1.62 -9.54 -15.82
CA TRP A 912 -0.87 -9.09 -16.99
C TRP A 912 0.51 -8.56 -16.56
N ILE A 913 0.94 -7.38 -17.04
CA ILE A 913 2.13 -6.66 -16.56
C ILE A 913 1.75 -5.84 -15.33
N ASN A 914 2.51 -6.01 -14.24
CA ASN A 914 2.27 -5.34 -12.96
C ASN A 914 3.53 -5.05 -12.17
N MET A 915 4.61 -5.82 -12.36
CA MET A 915 5.91 -5.52 -11.75
C MET A 915 6.75 -4.73 -12.76
N ILE A 916 7.11 -3.51 -12.45
CA ILE A 916 7.84 -2.62 -13.35
C ILE A 916 9.25 -2.39 -12.80
N PRO A 917 10.29 -2.95 -13.43
CA PRO A 917 11.66 -2.70 -13.03
C PRO A 917 12.22 -1.46 -13.73
N ALA A 918 11.94 -0.26 -13.23
CA ALA A 918 12.37 1.00 -13.85
C ALA A 918 12.69 2.08 -12.81
N GLY A 919 13.41 3.11 -13.20
CA GLY A 919 13.79 4.22 -12.31
C GLY A 919 14.72 3.79 -11.17
N GLY A 920 15.45 2.68 -11.32
CA GLY A 920 16.30 2.07 -10.29
C GLY A 920 15.55 1.26 -9.24
N LEU A 921 14.26 0.97 -9.47
CA LEU A 921 13.37 0.28 -8.53
C LEU A 921 12.60 -0.86 -9.21
N LEU A 922 12.23 -1.89 -8.43
CA LEU A 922 11.12 -2.77 -8.79
C LEU A 922 9.83 -2.24 -8.18
N LEU A 923 8.96 -1.67 -9.00
CA LEU A 923 7.69 -1.08 -8.60
C LEU A 923 6.56 -2.08 -8.80
N VAL A 924 5.76 -2.31 -7.76
CA VAL A 924 4.70 -3.31 -7.74
C VAL A 924 3.40 -2.69 -7.20
N PRO A 925 2.59 -2.06 -8.06
CA PRO A 925 1.28 -1.57 -7.66
C PRO A 925 0.36 -2.70 -7.21
N GLU A 926 -0.63 -2.33 -6.38
CA GLU A 926 -1.63 -3.24 -5.86
C GLU A 926 -2.32 -4.06 -6.97
N GLY A 927 -2.11 -5.37 -6.95
CA GLY A 927 -2.57 -6.30 -8.00
C GLY A 927 -3.64 -7.30 -7.54
N SER A 928 -4.14 -7.17 -6.31
CA SER A 928 -5.09 -8.12 -5.70
C SER A 928 -6.55 -7.66 -5.73
N SER A 929 -6.87 -6.53 -6.37
CA SER A 929 -8.28 -6.13 -6.57
C SER A 929 -9.06 -7.23 -7.29
N GLY A 930 -10.19 -7.65 -6.71
CA GLY A 930 -10.99 -8.78 -7.18
C GLY A 930 -10.43 -10.15 -6.79
N CYS A 931 -9.61 -10.22 -5.74
CA CYS A 931 -8.97 -11.44 -5.28
C CYS A 931 -9.32 -11.76 -3.82
N ILE A 932 -10.07 -12.86 -3.63
CA ILE A 932 -10.38 -13.38 -2.28
C ILE A 932 -9.29 -14.28 -1.67
N CYS A 933 -8.11 -14.34 -2.28
CA CYS A 933 -6.99 -15.15 -1.80
C CYS A 933 -6.43 -14.60 -0.48
N ASN A 934 -5.68 -15.48 0.17
CA ASN A 934 -5.13 -15.28 1.50
C ASN A 934 -3.75 -14.60 1.45
N PHE A 935 -3.67 -13.40 0.89
CA PHE A 935 -2.45 -12.59 0.87
C PHE A 935 -2.57 -11.49 1.90
N ALA A 936 -1.62 -11.43 2.84
CA ALA A 936 -1.70 -10.58 4.03
C ALA A 936 -1.71 -9.08 3.72
N VAL A 937 -1.08 -8.66 2.62
CA VAL A 937 -0.87 -7.25 2.25
C VAL A 937 -1.68 -6.92 0.98
N GLN A 938 -2.52 -5.89 1.07
CA GLN A 938 -3.20 -5.25 -0.07
C GLN A 938 -2.75 -3.78 -0.15
N GLY A 939 -1.75 -3.53 -0.96
CA GLY A 939 -1.13 -2.23 -1.15
C GLY A 939 -0.05 -2.30 -2.22
N SER A 940 0.30 -1.13 -2.72
CA SER A 940 1.42 -0.94 -3.64
C SER A 940 2.74 -1.00 -2.87
N MET A 941 3.79 -1.47 -3.54
CA MET A 941 5.12 -1.66 -2.96
C MET A 941 6.20 -1.21 -3.94
N ALA A 942 7.34 -0.79 -3.42
CA ALA A 942 8.56 -0.63 -4.18
C ALA A 942 9.71 -1.36 -3.49
N PHE A 943 10.58 -1.93 -4.29
CA PHE A 943 11.81 -2.55 -3.84
C PHE A 943 13.02 -1.91 -4.51
N ALA A 944 14.03 -1.59 -3.73
CA ALA A 944 15.32 -1.14 -4.23
C ALA A 944 16.29 -2.32 -4.25
N PRO A 945 17.27 -2.35 -5.17
CA PRO A 945 18.44 -3.22 -5.04
C PRO A 945 19.06 -3.07 -3.65
N LEU A 946 19.39 -4.18 -3.00
CA LEU A 946 20.30 -4.11 -1.86
C LEU A 946 21.69 -3.89 -2.47
N ASP A 947 22.34 -2.80 -2.10
CA ASP A 947 23.77 -2.63 -2.40
C ASP A 947 24.50 -3.84 -1.77
N GLU A 948 25.28 -4.58 -2.57
CA GLU A 948 26.12 -5.69 -2.09
C GLU A 948 27.26 -5.20 -1.20
#